data_AF-A0A954SU05-F1
#
_entry.id   AF-A0A954SU05-F1
#
_cell.length_a   1.000
_cell.length_b   1.000
_cell.length_c   1.000
_cell.angle_alpha   90.00
_cell.angle_beta   90.00
_cell.angle_gamma   90.00
#
_symmetry.space_group_name_H-M   'P 1'
#
loop_
_entity.id
_entity.type
_entity.pdbx_description
1 polymer ?
#
loop_
_entity_poly.entity_id
_entity_poly.type
_entity_poly.pdbx_seq_one_letter_code
_entity_poly.pdbx_strand_id
1 'polypeptide(L)'
;MRRGHMTRLVSLALVALVSVAMLTSGTASAHAADRAPQVDYEAWRSIPVYHNGRIMPLDTFARLSAEVVCGRTNPTVAPPAEGVDEPGDDAWQALFPDGGPRKWQAAELLLSWMVEPERWEDVPFLEAKHEELRRDVLDIPLTDAHGEFIAGVSPRTVADSAGLQERIGQIVTARREAAAKGEEYRLSAVDKKVDQLFRAYNLYRELTFDQRVGPAAQRQLQIELAGLVDAWMAIDAKLKSSELGSVVGSTLLSAANKPLLDLYQLFEAEPQSLDRADVAAKLDALTAATKQMQESTANLADRLEEEPPEALSAEQVAELRKLVGEIEPATRQLADQSADMALVLFSEANGLCVIPALNPAALEADRDKEDDLQAPWLGLQAVLMAPTPALGAYPQAEIEDVRQAFAKLSDRFKKRFSEPAPFESAEREFAHNLRELGTAVEPARQKLKIRDRDEAMVAYTAYPTAATTSAEVRYNTLDPFRWSWVVGFLALCCYGLSFGRIRTPMYWAGSLLLLFALVWTAYGFYLRIVISGWAPVTNMYETVIFVPFVVGVLGFCFAFAPILAPAWRNAWRLSAVPGTWEATPPSEENLRMMSPAAWSTANVVFLLPRIALAVLTLLVLSVWPYAAGGRTIIGLLPNVDVGASLPSMNDAMVWIVGLMVLVPTVWYLPRAILAAVVFPLTVLLTMRGRVGELWPQVLRRRAFAISATTVATACWIIAWYSPVLDPNFRPLMPVLRDNFWLLIHVLTIVASYGAGALAWGLGNIALAYYLFGRYRKPALATGVDAALRTGAADTSSQHGANMATSSGGGARMAMRPPEACAALAGYTYKAIQVAVVLLAAGTILGALWADVAWGRFWGWDPKEVWALISLLVYVAILHGRYAGITGNFGLAAGSVLGATAIIMSWYGVNFVLGAGLHSYGFGESEQGQIYVGSCILANWVFVGLAATRYFTMTSGGGPKQPPQPTLPSGLVAAAKAENQEAGGATPIAAEIEEAVTH
;
A
#
# COMPACT_ATOMS: atom_id res chain seq x y z
N MET A 1 -11.32 -15.30 53.52
CA MET A 1 -12.39 -15.03 52.52
C MET A 1 -11.99 -14.17 51.30
N ARG A 2 -10.72 -13.76 51.08
CA ARG A 2 -10.35 -12.79 50.00
C ARG A 2 -9.85 -13.37 48.66
N ARG A 3 -9.58 -14.67 48.53
CA ARG A 3 -9.11 -15.27 47.25
C ARG A 3 -10.25 -15.58 46.26
N GLY A 4 -11.43 -15.98 46.74
CA GLY A 4 -12.54 -16.41 45.88
C GLY A 4 -13.26 -15.29 45.12
N HIS A 5 -13.20 -14.04 45.59
CA HIS A 5 -13.79 -12.90 44.88
C HIS A 5 -12.91 -12.44 43.70
N MET A 6 -11.60 -12.64 43.78
CA MET A 6 -10.66 -12.25 42.73
C MET A 6 -10.76 -13.19 41.52
N THR A 7 -10.94 -14.49 41.74
CA THR A 7 -11.21 -15.46 40.68
C THR A 7 -12.54 -15.14 39.99
N ARG A 8 -13.60 -14.81 40.75
CA ARG A 8 -14.90 -14.45 40.18
C ARG A 8 -14.87 -13.16 39.35
N LEU A 9 -14.09 -12.16 39.74
CA LEU A 9 -13.93 -10.91 38.97
C LEU A 9 -13.12 -11.11 37.68
N VAL A 10 -12.06 -11.94 37.72
CA VAL A 10 -11.30 -12.30 36.50
C VAL A 10 -12.17 -13.15 35.57
N SER A 11 -12.94 -14.10 36.10
CA SER A 11 -13.91 -14.87 35.32
C SER A 11 -15.01 -13.99 34.73
N LEU A 12 -15.54 -13.00 35.47
CA LEU A 12 -16.52 -12.05 34.92
C LEU A 12 -15.93 -11.16 33.83
N ALA A 13 -14.67 -10.72 33.98
CA ALA A 13 -13.99 -9.92 32.96
C ALA A 13 -13.69 -10.75 31.70
N LEU A 14 -13.34 -12.04 31.86
CA LEU A 14 -13.13 -12.98 30.76
C LEU A 14 -14.46 -13.29 30.05
N VAL A 15 -15.54 -13.50 30.81
CA VAL A 15 -16.90 -13.70 30.27
C VAL A 15 -17.37 -12.44 29.56
N ALA A 16 -17.14 -11.25 30.10
CA ALA A 16 -17.44 -9.99 29.41
C ALA A 16 -16.59 -9.80 28.14
N LEU A 17 -15.33 -10.25 28.14
CA LEU A 17 -14.47 -10.25 26.94
C LEU A 17 -14.98 -11.21 25.87
N VAL A 18 -15.44 -12.40 26.26
CA VAL A 18 -16.08 -13.37 25.35
C VAL A 18 -17.44 -12.84 24.88
N SER A 19 -18.20 -12.16 25.73
CA SER A 19 -19.48 -11.53 25.37
C SER A 19 -19.30 -10.34 24.43
N VAL A 20 -18.25 -9.52 24.58
CA VAL A 20 -17.92 -8.44 23.64
C VAL A 20 -17.40 -9.01 22.32
N ALA A 21 -16.59 -10.09 22.35
CA ALA A 21 -16.21 -10.81 21.14
C ALA A 21 -17.43 -11.41 20.43
N MET A 22 -18.41 -11.94 21.18
CA MET A 22 -19.69 -12.46 20.67
C MET A 22 -20.63 -11.36 20.15
N LEU A 23 -20.60 -10.15 20.75
CA LEU A 23 -21.34 -8.98 20.27
C LEU A 23 -20.74 -8.41 18.99
N THR A 24 -19.44 -8.57 18.75
CA THR A 24 -18.80 -8.21 17.47
C THR A 24 -18.93 -9.29 16.39
N SER A 25 -19.35 -10.51 16.73
CA SER A 25 -19.65 -11.60 15.80
C SER A 25 -21.15 -11.83 15.58
N GLY A 26 -22.01 -10.90 16.01
CA GLY A 26 -23.45 -11.10 16.09
C GLY A 26 -24.30 -9.98 15.51
N THR A 27 -24.18 -9.71 14.22
CA THR A 27 -25.34 -9.37 13.36
C THR A 27 -25.19 -10.08 12.02
N ALA A 28 -25.01 -11.39 12.06
CA ALA A 28 -25.61 -12.19 11.00
C ALA A 28 -27.12 -11.97 11.14
N SER A 29 -27.68 -11.18 10.23
CA SER A 29 -29.12 -11.04 10.02
C SER A 29 -29.68 -12.40 9.60
N ALA A 30 -29.75 -13.32 10.56
CA ALA A 30 -30.64 -14.46 10.47
C ALA A 30 -32.04 -13.87 10.48
N HIS A 31 -32.71 -13.91 9.33
CA HIS A 31 -34.18 -13.90 9.10
C HIS A 31 -34.54 -13.51 7.64
N ALA A 32 -33.57 -13.38 6.72
CA ALA A 32 -33.84 -13.30 5.27
C ALA A 32 -32.96 -14.21 4.40
N ALA A 33 -32.05 -15.01 5.00
CA ALA A 33 -30.98 -15.72 4.29
C ALA A 33 -31.30 -17.17 3.88
N ASP A 34 -32.49 -17.69 4.20
CA ASP A 34 -32.79 -19.14 4.16
C ASP A 34 -33.40 -19.67 2.85
N ARG A 35 -33.42 -18.89 1.76
CA ARG A 35 -34.00 -19.35 0.47
C ARG A 35 -33.14 -19.15 -0.77
N ALA A 36 -31.94 -18.58 -0.66
CA ALA A 36 -31.04 -18.42 -1.79
C ALA A 36 -29.97 -19.52 -1.79
N PRO A 37 -29.63 -20.13 -2.94
CA PRO A 37 -28.50 -21.05 -3.02
C PRO A 37 -27.23 -20.31 -2.64
N GLN A 38 -26.49 -20.87 -1.69
CA GLN A 38 -25.19 -20.34 -1.31
C GLN A 38 -24.17 -20.85 -2.33
N VAL A 39 -23.53 -19.92 -3.03
CA VAL A 39 -22.32 -20.18 -3.83
C VAL A 39 -21.30 -20.95 -3.01
N ASP A 40 -20.74 -22.01 -3.57
CA ASP A 40 -19.63 -22.75 -3.00
C ASP A 40 -18.36 -21.89 -3.02
N TYR A 41 -18.13 -21.17 -1.93
CA TYR A 41 -16.96 -20.32 -1.76
C TYR A 41 -15.64 -21.08 -1.87
N GLU A 42 -15.59 -22.38 -1.57
CA GLU A 42 -14.35 -23.15 -1.71
C GLU A 42 -14.02 -23.36 -3.19
N ALA A 43 -15.01 -23.72 -4.01
CA ALA A 43 -14.86 -23.82 -5.46
C ALA A 43 -14.41 -22.48 -6.07
N TRP A 44 -15.09 -21.38 -5.71
CA TRP A 44 -14.76 -20.04 -6.21
C TRP A 44 -13.37 -19.56 -5.80
N ARG A 45 -12.94 -19.84 -4.57
CA ARG A 45 -11.59 -19.47 -4.10
C ARG A 45 -10.47 -20.26 -4.78
N SER A 46 -10.78 -21.41 -5.39
CA SER A 46 -9.81 -22.24 -6.10
C SER A 46 -9.47 -21.69 -7.49
N ILE A 47 -10.36 -20.92 -8.11
CA ILE A 47 -10.18 -20.37 -9.46
C ILE A 47 -9.26 -19.14 -9.39
N PRO A 48 -8.08 -19.16 -10.04
CA PRO A 48 -7.23 -17.99 -10.16
C PRO A 48 -7.73 -17.06 -11.28
N VAL A 49 -7.64 -15.76 -11.04
CA VAL A 49 -8.01 -14.69 -11.97
C VAL A 49 -6.84 -13.73 -12.07
N TYR A 50 -6.43 -13.38 -13.29
CA TYR A 50 -5.48 -12.31 -13.52
C TYR A 50 -6.24 -11.00 -13.73
N HIS A 51 -6.04 -10.03 -12.85
CA HIS A 51 -6.68 -8.73 -12.97
C HIS A 51 -5.80 -7.64 -12.35
N ASN A 52 -5.72 -6.47 -13.00
CA ASN A 52 -4.87 -5.35 -12.59
C ASN A 52 -3.42 -5.78 -12.29
N GLY A 53 -2.83 -6.59 -13.17
CA GLY A 53 -1.41 -6.93 -13.06
C GLY A 53 -1.05 -7.93 -11.96
N ARG A 54 -2.00 -8.61 -11.31
CA ARG A 54 -1.74 -9.70 -10.36
C ARG A 54 -2.71 -10.86 -10.54
N ILE A 55 -2.32 -12.03 -10.01
CA ILE A 55 -3.20 -13.19 -9.88
C ILE A 55 -3.88 -13.17 -8.51
N MET A 56 -5.18 -13.41 -8.47
CA MET A 56 -6.01 -13.40 -7.25
C MET A 56 -7.09 -14.49 -7.31
N PRO A 57 -7.68 -14.92 -6.18
CA PRO A 57 -8.85 -15.78 -6.21
C PRO A 57 -10.07 -15.09 -6.85
N LEU A 58 -10.91 -15.84 -7.59
CA LEU A 58 -12.15 -15.33 -8.19
C LEU A 58 -13.09 -14.70 -7.14
N ASP A 59 -13.14 -15.25 -5.93
CA ASP A 59 -13.87 -14.65 -4.79
C ASP A 59 -13.38 -13.23 -4.42
N THR A 60 -12.08 -12.95 -4.53
CA THR A 60 -11.57 -11.57 -4.36
C THR A 60 -11.98 -10.71 -5.55
N PHE A 61 -11.79 -11.20 -6.77
CA PHE A 61 -12.19 -10.48 -7.97
C PHE A 61 -13.66 -10.06 -7.93
N ALA A 62 -14.56 -10.98 -7.58
CA ALA A 62 -15.99 -10.71 -7.44
C ALA A 62 -16.29 -9.58 -6.45
N ARG A 63 -15.62 -9.54 -5.29
CA ARG A 63 -15.76 -8.45 -4.31
C ARG A 63 -15.31 -7.11 -4.86
N LEU A 64 -14.15 -7.08 -5.54
CA LEU A 64 -13.61 -5.85 -6.13
C LEU A 64 -14.52 -5.33 -7.24
N SER A 65 -14.99 -6.22 -8.12
CA SER A 65 -15.91 -5.85 -9.19
C SER A 65 -17.25 -5.34 -8.64
N ALA A 66 -17.82 -6.00 -7.63
CA ALA A 66 -19.05 -5.53 -6.98
C ALA A 66 -18.85 -4.16 -6.30
N GLU A 67 -17.69 -3.92 -5.68
CA GLU A 67 -17.36 -2.62 -5.09
C GLU A 67 -17.24 -1.51 -6.13
N VAL A 68 -16.60 -1.77 -7.28
CA VAL A 68 -16.49 -0.79 -8.38
C VAL A 68 -17.86 -0.51 -9.00
N VAL A 69 -18.66 -1.55 -9.24
CA VAL A 69 -19.95 -1.44 -9.95
C VAL A 69 -21.06 -0.88 -9.06
N CYS A 70 -21.18 -1.38 -7.83
CA CYS A 70 -22.29 -1.08 -6.92
C CYS A 70 -21.90 -0.16 -5.75
N GLY A 71 -20.63 0.25 -5.65
CA GLY A 71 -20.09 1.01 -4.51
C GLY A 71 -19.95 0.22 -3.21
N ARG A 72 -20.25 -1.09 -3.22
CA ARG A 72 -20.22 -1.98 -2.05
C ARG A 72 -19.90 -3.42 -2.46
N THR A 73 -19.11 -4.11 -1.64
CA THR A 73 -18.73 -5.51 -1.87
C THR A 73 -19.93 -6.48 -1.87
N ASN A 74 -20.89 -6.31 -0.95
CA ASN A 74 -22.11 -7.11 -0.87
C ASN A 74 -23.35 -6.19 -0.85
N PRO A 75 -23.78 -5.70 -2.02
CA PRO A 75 -24.81 -4.67 -2.13
C PRO A 75 -26.19 -5.20 -1.74
N THR A 76 -27.04 -4.29 -1.28
CA THR A 76 -28.49 -4.53 -1.22
C THR A 76 -29.10 -3.84 -2.41
N VAL A 77 -29.67 -4.62 -3.32
CA VAL A 77 -30.24 -4.13 -4.57
C VAL A 77 -31.75 -4.19 -4.44
N ALA A 78 -32.42 -3.11 -4.87
CA ALA A 78 -33.87 -3.02 -4.91
C ALA A 78 -34.38 -3.30 -6.34
N PRO A 79 -35.61 -3.80 -6.48
CA PRO A 79 -36.27 -3.83 -7.78
C PRO A 79 -36.46 -2.39 -8.34
N PRO A 80 -36.69 -2.24 -9.65
CA PRO A 80 -36.96 -0.94 -10.27
C PRO A 80 -38.18 -0.25 -9.62
N ALA A 81 -38.12 1.08 -9.47
CA ALA A 81 -39.20 1.87 -8.87
C ALA A 81 -40.29 2.20 -9.91
N GLU A 82 -41.56 2.18 -9.50
CA GLU A 82 -42.69 2.55 -10.36
C GLU A 82 -42.51 3.97 -10.95
N GLY A 83 -42.56 4.09 -12.28
CA GLY A 83 -42.53 5.36 -13.00
C GLY A 83 -41.16 6.01 -13.24
N VAL A 84 -40.03 5.39 -12.84
CA VAL A 84 -38.67 5.92 -13.07
C VAL A 84 -37.88 5.07 -14.08
N ASP A 85 -38.10 3.76 -14.06
CA ASP A 85 -37.52 2.76 -14.97
C ASP A 85 -38.61 1.71 -15.31
N GLU A 86 -39.76 2.12 -15.86
CA GLU A 86 -40.86 1.17 -16.21
C GLU A 86 -40.39 0.21 -17.32
N PRO A 87 -40.18 -1.08 -17.01
CA PRO A 87 -39.60 -2.01 -17.97
C PRO A 87 -40.65 -2.46 -18.99
N GLY A 88 -40.20 -2.65 -20.24
CA GLY A 88 -41.03 -3.26 -21.29
C GLY A 88 -41.24 -4.77 -21.11
N ASP A 89 -40.39 -5.44 -20.32
CA ASP A 89 -40.46 -6.87 -20.02
C ASP A 89 -40.27 -7.12 -18.52
N ASP A 90 -41.12 -7.97 -17.95
CA ASP A 90 -41.11 -8.39 -16.53
C ASP A 90 -39.93 -9.32 -16.15
N ALA A 91 -38.82 -9.31 -16.92
CA ALA A 91 -37.70 -10.24 -16.79
C ALA A 91 -36.95 -10.12 -15.45
N TRP A 92 -36.87 -8.91 -14.88
CA TRP A 92 -36.21 -8.64 -13.60
C TRP A 92 -36.95 -9.27 -12.41
N GLN A 93 -38.26 -9.55 -12.52
CA GLN A 93 -39.06 -10.10 -11.41
C GLN A 93 -38.49 -11.43 -10.88
N ALA A 94 -37.88 -12.23 -11.77
CA ALA A 94 -37.25 -13.50 -11.39
C ALA A 94 -36.02 -13.33 -10.48
N LEU A 95 -35.41 -12.14 -10.42
CA LEU A 95 -34.31 -11.83 -9.49
C LEU A 95 -34.81 -11.51 -8.08
N PHE A 96 -36.08 -11.10 -7.95
CA PHE A 96 -36.72 -10.64 -6.71
C PHE A 96 -38.01 -11.43 -6.44
N PRO A 97 -37.93 -12.74 -6.08
CA PRO A 97 -39.11 -13.58 -5.90
C PRO A 97 -40.06 -13.09 -4.80
N ASP A 98 -39.54 -12.36 -3.81
CA ASP A 98 -40.33 -11.74 -2.73
C ASP A 98 -40.78 -10.30 -3.04
N GLY A 99 -40.44 -9.76 -4.22
CA GLY A 99 -40.82 -8.41 -4.68
C GLY A 99 -40.13 -7.23 -3.96
N GLY A 100 -39.18 -7.49 -3.06
CA GLY A 100 -38.51 -6.46 -2.25
C GLY A 100 -36.98 -6.44 -2.39
N PRO A 101 -36.31 -5.44 -1.78
CA PRO A 101 -34.86 -5.34 -1.81
C PRO A 101 -34.16 -6.57 -1.20
N ARG A 102 -33.10 -7.02 -1.88
CA ARG A 102 -32.35 -8.23 -1.51
C ARG A 102 -30.87 -7.94 -1.37
N LYS A 103 -30.25 -8.55 -0.36
CA LYS A 103 -28.79 -8.53 -0.21
C LYS A 103 -28.16 -9.60 -1.10
N TRP A 104 -27.21 -9.19 -1.93
CA TRP A 104 -26.47 -10.07 -2.83
C TRP A 104 -25.05 -10.29 -2.30
N GLN A 105 -24.59 -11.53 -2.34
CA GLN A 105 -23.18 -11.83 -2.15
C GLN A 105 -22.42 -11.55 -3.45
N ALA A 106 -21.20 -11.03 -3.36
CA ALA A 106 -20.41 -10.66 -4.53
C ALA A 106 -20.29 -11.78 -5.58
N ALA A 107 -20.02 -13.00 -5.13
CA ALA A 107 -19.88 -14.18 -6.00
C ALA A 107 -21.21 -14.55 -6.69
N GLU A 108 -22.33 -14.51 -5.95
CA GLU A 108 -23.66 -14.76 -6.51
C GLU A 108 -24.03 -13.68 -7.54
N LEU A 109 -23.74 -12.42 -7.22
CA LEU A 109 -24.01 -11.27 -8.08
C LEU A 109 -23.23 -11.38 -9.39
N LEU A 110 -21.92 -11.66 -9.31
CA LEU A 110 -21.09 -11.85 -10.49
C LEU A 110 -21.58 -13.01 -11.36
N LEU A 111 -21.96 -14.15 -10.74
CA LEU A 111 -22.54 -15.28 -11.48
C LEU A 111 -23.85 -14.92 -12.16
N SER A 112 -24.71 -14.15 -11.49
CA SER A 112 -25.97 -13.67 -12.06
C SER A 112 -25.74 -12.73 -13.24
N TRP A 113 -24.77 -11.81 -13.17
CA TRP A 113 -24.39 -10.96 -14.31
C TRP A 113 -23.87 -11.75 -15.50
N MET A 114 -23.11 -12.83 -15.27
CA MET A 114 -22.60 -13.69 -16.35
C MET A 114 -23.71 -14.53 -17.01
N VAL A 115 -24.64 -15.06 -16.21
CA VAL A 115 -25.59 -16.10 -16.65
C VAL A 115 -26.92 -15.53 -17.16
N GLU A 116 -27.40 -14.44 -16.56
CA GLU A 116 -28.71 -13.84 -16.83
C GLU A 116 -28.63 -12.30 -16.96
N PRO A 117 -27.68 -11.76 -17.77
CA PRO A 117 -27.47 -10.30 -17.91
C PRO A 117 -28.74 -9.55 -18.31
N GLU A 118 -29.59 -10.17 -19.14
CA GLU A 118 -30.85 -9.60 -19.63
C GLU A 118 -31.81 -9.19 -18.51
N ARG A 119 -31.76 -9.86 -17.35
CA ARG A 119 -32.63 -9.56 -16.20
C ARG A 119 -32.18 -8.33 -15.40
N TRP A 120 -30.95 -7.86 -15.64
CA TRP A 120 -30.33 -6.77 -14.88
C TRP A 120 -30.37 -5.42 -15.61
N GLU A 121 -30.77 -5.39 -16.89
CA GLU A 121 -30.76 -4.17 -17.71
C GLU A 121 -31.54 -3.01 -17.10
N ASP A 122 -32.65 -3.32 -16.45
CA ASP A 122 -33.58 -2.35 -15.86
C ASP A 122 -33.39 -2.17 -14.34
N VAL A 123 -32.49 -2.94 -13.71
CA VAL A 123 -32.31 -2.94 -12.26
C VAL A 123 -31.35 -1.81 -11.84
N PRO A 124 -31.72 -0.90 -10.90
CA PRO A 124 -30.91 0.25 -10.55
C PRO A 124 -29.81 -0.10 -9.51
N PHE A 125 -28.70 -0.69 -9.96
CA PHE A 125 -27.58 -1.08 -9.10
C PHE A 125 -26.28 -0.28 -9.31
N LEU A 126 -26.14 0.48 -10.40
CA LEU A 126 -24.95 1.31 -10.65
C LEU A 126 -24.98 2.56 -9.75
N GLU A 127 -23.91 2.83 -9.00
CA GLU A 127 -23.91 3.92 -8.02
C GLU A 127 -23.95 5.32 -8.69
N ALA A 128 -25.01 6.08 -8.43
CA ALA A 128 -25.21 7.42 -8.98
C ALA A 128 -25.79 8.41 -7.96
N LYS A 129 -25.17 8.53 -6.78
CA LYS A 129 -25.69 9.35 -5.66
C LYS A 129 -25.45 10.86 -5.79
N HIS A 130 -24.66 11.32 -6.76
CA HIS A 130 -24.29 12.74 -6.85
C HIS A 130 -25.43 13.55 -7.49
N GLU A 131 -25.88 14.62 -6.80
CA GLU A 131 -27.05 15.40 -7.21
C GLU A 131 -26.91 16.00 -8.62
N GLU A 132 -25.78 16.68 -8.88
CA GLU A 132 -25.52 17.29 -10.19
C GLU A 132 -25.34 16.24 -11.31
N LEU A 133 -24.84 15.04 -10.99
CA LEU A 133 -24.75 13.96 -11.98
C LEU A 133 -26.15 13.52 -12.41
N ARG A 134 -27.07 13.37 -11.46
CA ARG A 134 -28.44 12.92 -11.73
C ARG A 134 -29.24 13.98 -12.46
N ARG A 135 -29.19 15.23 -11.99
CA ARG A 135 -30.00 16.32 -12.53
C ARG A 135 -29.44 16.89 -13.84
N ASP A 136 -28.14 17.15 -13.90
CA ASP A 136 -27.56 17.96 -14.99
C ASP A 136 -26.91 17.10 -16.09
N VAL A 137 -26.65 15.80 -15.83
CA VAL A 137 -26.03 14.89 -16.81
C VAL A 137 -26.98 13.77 -17.25
N LEU A 138 -27.59 13.06 -16.28
CA LEU A 138 -28.45 11.91 -16.56
C LEU A 138 -29.91 12.28 -16.82
N ASP A 139 -30.36 13.46 -16.38
CA ASP A 139 -31.75 13.92 -16.42
C ASP A 139 -32.74 12.95 -15.74
N ILE A 140 -32.37 12.44 -14.56
CA ILE A 140 -33.17 11.48 -13.78
C ILE A 140 -33.59 12.05 -12.40
N PRO A 141 -34.75 11.64 -11.85
CA PRO A 141 -35.26 12.16 -10.59
C PRO A 141 -34.37 11.78 -9.39
N LEU A 142 -34.23 12.69 -8.42
CA LEU A 142 -33.45 12.47 -7.20
C LEU A 142 -34.11 11.50 -6.22
N THR A 143 -35.44 11.50 -6.18
CA THR A 143 -36.24 10.69 -5.27
C THR A 143 -37.28 9.86 -6.03
N ASP A 144 -37.70 8.76 -5.42
CA ASP A 144 -38.82 7.95 -5.91
C ASP A 144 -40.19 8.61 -5.61
N ALA A 145 -41.26 7.91 -5.96
CA ALA A 145 -42.65 8.32 -5.72
C ALA A 145 -43.00 8.49 -4.22
N HIS A 146 -42.20 7.92 -3.31
CA HIS A 146 -42.36 8.00 -1.86
C HIS A 146 -41.47 9.07 -1.21
N GLY A 147 -40.64 9.76 -2.01
CA GLY A 147 -39.71 10.77 -1.53
C GLY A 147 -38.41 10.20 -0.96
N GLU A 148 -38.12 8.91 -1.15
CA GLU A 148 -36.84 8.31 -0.78
C GLU A 148 -35.78 8.56 -1.86
N PHE A 149 -34.53 8.78 -1.44
CA PHE A 149 -33.43 9.04 -2.36
C PHE A 149 -33.03 7.78 -3.14
N ILE A 150 -33.06 7.84 -4.47
CA ILE A 150 -32.67 6.72 -5.32
C ILE A 150 -31.14 6.75 -5.46
N ALA A 151 -30.47 5.73 -4.93
CA ALA A 151 -29.00 5.68 -4.93
C ALA A 151 -28.39 5.11 -6.21
N GLY A 152 -29.16 4.30 -6.94
CA GLY A 152 -28.73 3.56 -8.12
C GLY A 152 -29.28 4.12 -9.44
N VAL A 153 -28.72 3.66 -10.55
CA VAL A 153 -29.24 3.83 -11.91
C VAL A 153 -29.10 2.50 -12.65
N SER A 154 -30.01 2.22 -13.59
CA SER A 154 -30.00 0.98 -14.37
C SER A 154 -28.97 1.04 -15.51
N PRO A 155 -28.39 -0.10 -15.94
CA PRO A 155 -27.51 -0.15 -17.11
C PRO A 155 -28.15 0.42 -18.38
N ARG A 156 -29.47 0.20 -18.59
CA ARG A 156 -30.20 0.77 -19.73
C ARG A 156 -30.21 2.29 -19.69
N THR A 157 -30.58 2.87 -18.54
CA THR A 157 -30.61 4.34 -18.37
C THR A 157 -29.23 4.97 -18.58
N VAL A 158 -28.15 4.29 -18.20
CA VAL A 158 -26.78 4.74 -18.49
C VAL A 158 -26.45 4.67 -19.99
N ALA A 159 -26.85 3.59 -20.66
CA ALA A 159 -26.62 3.40 -22.10
C ALA A 159 -27.36 4.46 -22.93
N ASP A 160 -28.62 4.74 -22.58
CA ASP A 160 -29.52 5.62 -23.32
C ASP A 160 -29.33 7.12 -23.00
N SER A 161 -28.50 7.46 -21.99
CA SER A 161 -28.27 8.84 -21.57
C SER A 161 -27.39 9.61 -22.56
N ALA A 162 -28.03 10.40 -23.44
CA ALA A 162 -27.33 11.30 -24.36
C ALA A 162 -26.43 12.33 -23.65
N GLY A 163 -26.91 12.87 -22.51
CA GLY A 163 -26.15 13.85 -21.71
C GLY A 163 -24.86 13.25 -21.13
N LEU A 164 -24.89 11.98 -20.71
CA LEU A 164 -23.69 11.27 -20.26
C LEU A 164 -22.68 11.09 -21.40
N GLN A 165 -23.13 10.65 -22.58
CA GLN A 165 -22.26 10.45 -23.75
C GLN A 165 -21.61 11.75 -24.20
N GLU A 166 -22.37 12.85 -24.25
CA GLU A 166 -21.84 14.18 -24.57
C GLU A 166 -20.76 14.59 -23.56
N ARG A 167 -21.03 14.43 -22.26
CA ARG A 167 -20.10 14.83 -21.21
C ARG A 167 -18.80 14.02 -21.23
N ILE A 168 -18.88 12.72 -21.50
CA ILE A 168 -17.70 11.86 -21.71
C ILE A 168 -16.89 12.35 -22.90
N GLY A 169 -17.54 12.68 -24.02
CA GLY A 169 -16.90 13.25 -25.20
C GLY A 169 -16.14 14.55 -24.90
N GLN A 170 -16.75 15.45 -24.13
CA GLN A 170 -16.11 16.68 -23.65
C GLN A 170 -14.87 16.40 -22.81
N ILE A 171 -14.95 15.44 -21.87
CA ILE A 171 -13.81 15.04 -21.02
C ILE A 171 -12.65 14.48 -21.87
N VAL A 172 -12.95 13.60 -22.83
CA VAL A 172 -11.92 13.00 -23.72
C VAL A 172 -11.24 14.07 -24.56
N THR A 173 -12.00 14.98 -25.15
CA THR A 173 -11.44 16.10 -25.94
C THR A 173 -10.57 17.00 -25.08
N ALA A 174 -11.04 17.38 -23.89
CA ALA A 174 -10.28 18.23 -22.98
C ALA A 174 -8.97 17.56 -22.49
N ARG A 175 -8.99 16.25 -22.24
CA ARG A 175 -7.77 15.48 -21.93
C ARG A 175 -6.76 15.52 -23.08
N ARG A 176 -7.22 15.32 -24.32
CA ARG A 176 -6.35 15.39 -25.51
C ARG A 176 -5.76 16.79 -25.71
N GLU A 177 -6.56 17.84 -25.54
CA GLU A 177 -6.09 19.22 -25.65
C GLU A 177 -5.07 19.60 -24.57
N ALA A 178 -5.28 19.16 -23.32
CA ALA A 178 -4.33 19.38 -22.24
C ALA A 178 -3.00 18.63 -22.50
N ALA A 179 -3.08 17.36 -22.91
CA ALA A 179 -1.90 16.56 -23.26
C ALA A 179 -1.09 17.19 -24.41
N ALA A 180 -1.77 17.72 -25.44
CA ALA A 180 -1.12 18.44 -26.54
C ALA A 180 -0.38 19.72 -26.09
N LYS A 181 -0.79 20.30 -24.95
CA LYS A 181 -0.13 21.47 -24.32
C LYS A 181 0.90 21.07 -23.25
N GLY A 182 1.08 19.77 -22.99
CA GLY A 182 1.90 19.29 -21.86
C GLY A 182 1.29 19.60 -20.49
N GLU A 183 -0.01 19.88 -20.43
CA GLU A 183 -0.76 20.18 -19.21
C GLU A 183 -1.58 18.95 -18.77
N GLU A 184 -1.84 18.83 -17.46
CA GLU A 184 -2.70 17.78 -16.91
C GLU A 184 -4.15 18.29 -16.79
N TYR A 185 -5.10 17.59 -17.41
CA TYR A 185 -6.52 17.94 -17.30
C TYR A 185 -7.10 17.54 -15.94
N ARG A 186 -7.43 18.54 -15.10
CA ARG A 186 -8.09 18.32 -13.81
C ARG A 186 -9.59 18.21 -13.97
N LEU A 187 -10.12 17.03 -13.65
CA LEU A 187 -11.57 16.75 -13.66
C LEU A 187 -12.29 17.58 -12.59
N SER A 188 -13.43 18.20 -12.95
CA SER A 188 -14.36 18.77 -11.97
C SER A 188 -14.97 17.68 -11.08
N ALA A 189 -15.64 18.07 -9.99
CA ALA A 189 -16.29 17.12 -9.08
C ALA A 189 -17.32 16.23 -9.81
N VAL A 190 -18.14 16.83 -10.69
CA VAL A 190 -19.11 16.10 -11.53
C VAL A 190 -18.40 15.20 -12.54
N ASP A 191 -17.35 15.68 -13.21
CA ASP A 191 -16.65 14.89 -14.22
C ASP A 191 -15.99 13.64 -13.64
N LYS A 192 -15.53 13.69 -12.38
CA LYS A 192 -15.06 12.49 -11.67
C LYS A 192 -16.17 11.49 -11.44
N LYS A 193 -17.38 11.96 -11.14
CA LYS A 193 -18.55 11.09 -10.95
C LYS A 193 -19.06 10.51 -12.26
N VAL A 194 -18.97 11.26 -13.36
CA VAL A 194 -19.19 10.77 -14.72
C VAL A 194 -18.16 9.68 -15.07
N ASP A 195 -16.86 9.92 -14.86
CA ASP A 195 -15.79 8.93 -15.12
C ASP A 195 -15.96 7.68 -14.25
N GLN A 196 -16.36 7.82 -12.97
CA GLN A 196 -16.65 6.69 -12.07
C GLN A 196 -17.85 5.86 -12.54
N LEU A 197 -18.98 6.50 -12.87
CA LEU A 197 -20.18 5.81 -13.35
C LEU A 197 -19.90 5.08 -14.68
N PHE A 198 -19.19 5.74 -15.60
CA PHE A 198 -18.86 5.13 -16.89
C PHE A 198 -17.91 3.94 -16.75
N ARG A 199 -16.91 4.00 -15.84
CA ARG A 199 -16.06 2.85 -15.51
C ARG A 199 -16.86 1.70 -14.91
N ALA A 200 -17.78 1.99 -13.98
CA ALA A 200 -18.65 0.99 -13.39
C ALA A 200 -19.53 0.30 -14.44
N TYR A 201 -20.11 1.08 -15.34
CA TYR A 201 -20.91 0.58 -16.47
C TYR A 201 -20.10 -0.29 -17.43
N ASN A 202 -18.91 0.16 -17.85
CA ASN A 202 -18.05 -0.61 -18.74
C ASN A 202 -17.59 -1.92 -18.10
N LEU A 203 -17.17 -1.88 -16.83
CA LEU A 203 -16.79 -3.09 -16.11
C LEU A 203 -17.98 -4.06 -16.01
N TYR A 204 -19.19 -3.57 -15.73
CA TYR A 204 -20.38 -4.42 -15.75
C TYR A 204 -20.56 -5.08 -17.13
N ARG A 205 -20.48 -4.32 -18.22
CA ARG A 205 -20.60 -4.85 -19.59
C ARG A 205 -19.53 -5.89 -19.92
N GLU A 206 -18.28 -5.64 -19.53
CA GLU A 206 -17.14 -6.56 -19.68
C GLU A 206 -17.31 -7.88 -18.91
N LEU A 207 -18.07 -7.86 -17.82
CA LEU A 207 -18.35 -9.04 -16.99
C LEU A 207 -19.60 -9.80 -17.43
N THR A 208 -20.44 -9.20 -18.27
CA THR A 208 -21.65 -9.82 -18.81
C THR A 208 -21.35 -10.57 -20.10
N PHE A 209 -21.92 -11.76 -20.27
CA PHE A 209 -21.85 -12.50 -21.54
C PHE A 209 -22.98 -12.08 -22.50
N ASP A 210 -23.21 -10.76 -22.59
CA ASP A 210 -24.18 -10.14 -23.48
C ASP A 210 -23.82 -10.41 -24.97
N GLN A 211 -24.79 -10.34 -25.86
CA GLN A 211 -24.55 -10.40 -27.30
C GLN A 211 -24.01 -9.07 -27.85
N ARG A 212 -24.13 -7.95 -27.13
CA ARG A 212 -23.60 -6.66 -27.58
C ARG A 212 -22.08 -6.55 -27.33
N VAL A 213 -21.37 -5.90 -28.26
CA VAL A 213 -19.96 -5.53 -28.08
C VAL A 213 -19.87 -4.29 -27.20
N GLY A 214 -19.04 -4.35 -26.14
CA GLY A 214 -18.84 -3.22 -25.23
C GLY A 214 -18.14 -2.03 -25.90
N PRO A 215 -18.33 -0.79 -25.40
CA PRO A 215 -17.71 0.40 -26.00
C PRO A 215 -16.17 0.35 -26.05
N ALA A 216 -15.54 -0.31 -25.07
CA ALA A 216 -14.10 -0.50 -25.00
C ALA A 216 -13.62 -1.48 -26.09
N ALA A 217 -14.18 -2.69 -26.14
CA ALA A 217 -13.93 -3.65 -27.22
C ALA A 217 -14.21 -3.06 -28.61
N GLN A 218 -15.29 -2.30 -28.78
CA GLN A 218 -15.61 -1.68 -30.07
C GLN A 218 -14.54 -0.71 -30.53
N ARG A 219 -14.08 0.18 -29.63
CA ARG A 219 -12.96 1.09 -29.92
C ARG A 219 -11.70 0.31 -30.26
N GLN A 220 -11.43 -0.77 -29.53
CA GLN A 220 -10.27 -1.61 -29.76
C GLN A 220 -10.31 -2.26 -31.14
N LEU A 221 -11.44 -2.88 -31.49
CA LEU A 221 -11.64 -3.50 -32.79
C LEU A 221 -11.51 -2.50 -33.94
N GLN A 222 -11.92 -1.24 -33.75
CA GLN A 222 -11.71 -0.19 -34.76
C GLN A 222 -10.22 0.12 -35.00
N ILE A 223 -9.40 0.10 -33.96
CA ILE A 223 -7.94 0.32 -34.07
C ILE A 223 -7.31 -0.87 -34.82
N GLU A 224 -7.63 -2.10 -34.42
CA GLU A 224 -7.14 -3.31 -35.09
C GLU A 224 -7.55 -3.37 -36.56
N LEU A 225 -8.81 -3.02 -36.85
CA LEU A 225 -9.32 -2.98 -38.21
C LEU A 225 -8.55 -1.99 -39.09
N ALA A 226 -8.21 -0.80 -38.56
CA ALA A 226 -7.39 0.16 -39.29
C ALA A 226 -6.00 -0.42 -39.61
N GLY A 227 -5.37 -1.08 -38.64
CA GLY A 227 -4.09 -1.77 -38.83
C GLY A 227 -4.15 -2.89 -39.88
N LEU A 228 -5.22 -3.69 -39.89
CA LEU A 228 -5.47 -4.73 -40.90
C LEU A 228 -5.66 -4.14 -42.30
N VAL A 229 -6.38 -3.02 -42.41
CA VAL A 229 -6.57 -2.30 -43.68
C VAL A 229 -5.25 -1.77 -44.21
N ASP A 230 -4.41 -1.17 -43.35
CA ASP A 230 -3.09 -0.67 -43.73
C ASP A 230 -2.16 -1.81 -44.20
N ALA A 231 -2.15 -2.94 -43.46
CA ALA A 231 -1.37 -4.12 -43.83
C ALA A 231 -1.82 -4.72 -45.17
N TRP A 232 -3.14 -4.81 -45.40
CA TRP A 232 -3.69 -5.24 -46.68
C TRP A 232 -3.32 -4.29 -47.83
N MET A 233 -3.44 -2.98 -47.61
CA MET A 233 -3.07 -1.97 -48.60
C MET A 233 -1.59 -2.02 -48.98
N ALA A 234 -0.70 -2.31 -48.04
CA ALA A 234 0.73 -2.49 -48.32
C ALA A 234 0.99 -3.71 -49.21
N ILE A 235 0.30 -4.83 -48.98
CA ILE A 235 0.38 -6.04 -49.82
C ILE A 235 -0.18 -5.75 -51.22
N ASP A 236 -1.35 -5.13 -51.31
CA ASP A 236 -2.01 -4.77 -52.57
C ASP A 236 -1.16 -3.81 -53.41
N ALA A 237 -0.54 -2.80 -52.78
CA ALA A 237 0.37 -1.88 -53.47
C ALA A 237 1.60 -2.59 -54.05
N LYS A 238 2.20 -3.53 -53.30
CA LYS A 238 3.33 -4.34 -53.78
C LYS A 238 2.92 -5.21 -54.97
N LEU A 239 1.77 -5.88 -54.90
CA LEU A 239 1.25 -6.69 -56.00
C LEU A 239 0.97 -5.86 -57.26
N LYS A 240 0.37 -4.66 -57.12
CA LYS A 240 0.09 -3.77 -58.27
C LYS A 240 1.35 -3.17 -58.90
N SER A 241 2.46 -3.09 -58.16
CA SER A 241 3.71 -2.49 -58.64
C SER A 241 4.60 -3.43 -59.46
N SER A 242 4.34 -4.76 -59.47
CA SER A 242 5.10 -5.74 -60.26
C SER A 242 4.33 -6.18 -61.51
N GLU A 243 5.03 -6.32 -62.64
CA GLU A 243 4.42 -6.81 -63.90
C GLU A 243 3.90 -8.26 -63.77
N LEU A 244 4.53 -9.06 -62.91
CA LEU A 244 4.12 -10.44 -62.57
C LEU A 244 3.11 -10.51 -61.43
N GLY A 245 2.73 -9.37 -60.84
CA GLY A 245 1.75 -9.30 -59.76
C GLY A 245 0.37 -9.83 -60.14
N SER A 246 0.01 -9.85 -61.43
CA SER A 246 -1.24 -10.45 -61.93
C SER A 246 -1.24 -11.99 -61.91
N VAL A 247 -0.06 -12.63 -61.99
CA VAL A 247 0.14 -14.09 -61.93
C VAL A 247 -0.07 -14.58 -60.49
N VAL A 248 0.38 -13.80 -59.51
CA VAL A 248 0.21 -14.03 -58.08
C VAL A 248 -1.18 -13.58 -57.60
N GLY A 249 -1.62 -12.42 -58.10
CA GLY A 249 -2.77 -11.68 -57.62
C GLY A 249 -4.13 -12.27 -57.97
N SER A 250 -4.32 -12.94 -59.12
CA SER A 250 -5.66 -13.46 -59.47
C SER A 250 -6.16 -14.56 -58.51
N THR A 251 -5.24 -15.26 -57.85
CA THR A 251 -5.54 -16.32 -56.86
C THR A 251 -5.58 -15.79 -55.42
N LEU A 252 -4.83 -14.73 -55.10
CA LEU A 252 -4.69 -14.17 -53.74
C LEU A 252 -5.59 -12.94 -53.47
N LEU A 253 -5.85 -12.07 -54.48
CA LEU A 253 -6.54 -10.78 -54.32
C LEU A 253 -8.05 -10.88 -54.05
N SER A 254 -8.68 -12.03 -54.31
CA SER A 254 -10.13 -12.19 -54.16
C SER A 254 -10.57 -12.72 -52.80
N ALA A 255 -9.69 -13.41 -52.07
CA ALA A 255 -10.06 -14.14 -50.86
C ALA A 255 -10.34 -13.21 -49.67
N ALA A 256 -9.43 -12.28 -49.35
CA ALA A 256 -9.51 -11.45 -48.13
C ALA A 256 -10.23 -10.10 -48.34
N ASN A 257 -10.32 -9.60 -49.58
CA ASN A 257 -10.80 -8.25 -49.86
C ASN A 257 -12.30 -8.08 -49.54
N LYS A 258 -13.13 -9.08 -49.87
CA LYS A 258 -14.56 -9.05 -49.54
C LYS A 258 -14.82 -9.18 -48.03
N PRO A 259 -14.26 -10.18 -47.31
CA PRO A 259 -14.41 -10.26 -45.86
C PRO A 259 -13.94 -9.00 -45.10
N LEU A 260 -12.82 -8.39 -45.53
CA LEU A 260 -12.31 -7.17 -44.91
C LEU A 260 -13.25 -5.97 -45.14
N LEU A 261 -13.78 -5.82 -46.34
CA LEU A 261 -14.76 -4.78 -46.67
C LEU A 261 -16.09 -5.00 -45.93
N ASP A 262 -16.58 -6.25 -45.87
CA ASP A 262 -17.82 -6.61 -45.18
C ASP A 262 -17.73 -6.32 -43.66
N LEU A 263 -16.53 -6.43 -43.08
CA LEU A 263 -16.24 -6.05 -41.70
C LEU A 263 -16.18 -4.54 -41.54
N TYR A 264 -15.47 -3.82 -42.43
CA TYR A 264 -15.41 -2.36 -42.42
C TYR A 264 -16.79 -1.70 -42.53
N GLN A 265 -17.63 -2.18 -43.44
CA GLN A 265 -19.00 -1.68 -43.61
C GLN A 265 -19.87 -1.92 -42.38
N LEU A 266 -19.67 -3.02 -41.64
CA LEU A 266 -20.40 -3.26 -40.39
C LEU A 266 -20.07 -2.18 -39.34
N PHE A 267 -18.78 -1.86 -39.19
CA PHE A 267 -18.33 -0.83 -38.24
C PHE A 267 -18.77 0.58 -38.63
N GLU A 268 -18.91 0.88 -39.93
CA GLU A 268 -19.47 2.16 -40.40
C GLU A 268 -21.00 2.26 -40.20
N ALA A 269 -21.73 1.15 -40.39
CA ALA A 269 -23.19 1.15 -40.32
C ALA A 269 -23.75 1.22 -38.90
N GLU A 270 -23.07 0.56 -37.93
CA GLU A 270 -23.57 0.43 -36.55
C GLU A 270 -22.53 0.88 -35.50
N PRO A 271 -22.14 2.17 -35.48
CA PRO A 271 -21.07 2.66 -34.63
C PRO A 271 -21.39 2.67 -33.12
N GLN A 272 -22.60 2.28 -32.69
CA GLN A 272 -23.01 2.34 -31.28
C GLN A 272 -23.62 1.04 -30.71
N SER A 273 -23.86 0.00 -31.53
CA SER A 273 -24.57 -1.20 -31.07
C SER A 273 -24.21 -2.47 -31.86
N LEU A 274 -22.93 -2.77 -32.00
CA LEU A 274 -22.50 -3.97 -32.72
C LEU A 274 -22.96 -5.25 -32.01
N ASP A 275 -23.59 -6.14 -32.77
CA ASP A 275 -23.85 -7.51 -32.34
C ASP A 275 -22.57 -8.37 -32.44
N ARG A 276 -22.21 -9.02 -31.35
CA ARG A 276 -20.99 -9.84 -31.20
C ARG A 276 -21.03 -11.06 -32.10
N ALA A 277 -22.20 -11.67 -32.34
CA ALA A 277 -22.31 -12.82 -33.23
C ALA A 277 -22.09 -12.40 -34.69
N ASP A 278 -22.62 -11.24 -35.10
CA ASP A 278 -22.42 -10.69 -36.43
C ASP A 278 -20.95 -10.30 -36.68
N VAL A 279 -20.30 -9.66 -35.70
CA VAL A 279 -18.86 -9.34 -35.77
C VAL A 279 -18.03 -10.63 -35.81
N ALA A 280 -18.35 -11.62 -34.96
CA ALA A 280 -17.66 -12.90 -34.92
C ALA A 280 -17.75 -13.64 -36.27
N ALA A 281 -18.95 -13.70 -36.87
CA ALA A 281 -19.15 -14.38 -38.16
C ALA A 281 -18.34 -13.74 -39.29
N LYS A 282 -18.23 -12.41 -39.31
CA LYS A 282 -17.40 -11.68 -40.29
C LYS A 282 -15.90 -11.85 -40.03
N LEU A 283 -15.49 -11.84 -38.75
CA LEU A 283 -14.11 -12.13 -38.37
C LEU A 283 -13.71 -13.55 -38.75
N ASP A 284 -14.57 -14.55 -38.51
CA ASP A 284 -14.32 -15.94 -38.92
C ASP A 284 -14.11 -16.05 -40.44
N ALA A 285 -14.94 -15.36 -41.23
CA ALA A 285 -14.77 -15.32 -42.68
C ALA A 285 -13.44 -14.65 -43.08
N LEU A 286 -13.04 -13.58 -42.39
CA LEU A 286 -11.77 -12.89 -42.62
C LEU A 286 -10.58 -13.78 -42.24
N THR A 287 -10.57 -14.37 -41.04
CA THR A 287 -9.51 -15.26 -40.55
C THR A 287 -9.34 -16.49 -41.44
N ALA A 288 -10.43 -17.08 -41.93
CA ALA A 288 -10.36 -18.18 -42.88
C ALA A 288 -9.71 -17.74 -44.21
N ALA A 289 -10.09 -16.57 -44.72
CA ALA A 289 -9.55 -16.03 -45.97
C ALA A 289 -8.07 -15.64 -45.88
N THR A 290 -7.65 -14.97 -44.79
CA THR A 290 -6.25 -14.59 -44.56
C THR A 290 -5.36 -15.81 -44.33
N LYS A 291 -5.86 -16.84 -43.63
CA LYS A 291 -5.15 -18.11 -43.47
C LYS A 291 -4.97 -18.85 -44.80
N GLN A 292 -6.03 -18.93 -45.61
CA GLN A 292 -5.92 -19.52 -46.95
C GLN A 292 -4.91 -18.75 -47.82
N MET A 293 -4.89 -17.42 -47.70
CA MET A 293 -3.92 -16.56 -48.38
C MET A 293 -2.48 -16.87 -47.95
N GLN A 294 -2.24 -16.96 -46.63
CA GLN A 294 -0.95 -17.35 -46.05
C GLN A 294 -0.48 -18.71 -46.57
N GLU A 295 -1.31 -19.76 -46.48
CA GLU A 295 -0.99 -21.11 -46.94
C GLU A 295 -0.70 -21.12 -48.45
N SER A 296 -1.48 -20.39 -49.24
CA SER A 296 -1.28 -20.29 -50.69
C SER A 296 0.03 -19.58 -51.04
N THR A 297 0.40 -18.51 -50.32
CA THR A 297 1.69 -17.84 -50.52
C THR A 297 2.88 -18.70 -50.10
N ALA A 298 2.78 -19.44 -48.99
CA ALA A 298 3.83 -20.33 -48.53
C ALA A 298 4.05 -21.48 -49.52
N ASN A 299 2.97 -22.14 -49.96
CA ASN A 299 3.04 -23.19 -50.98
C ASN A 299 3.63 -22.68 -52.31
N LEU A 300 3.34 -21.42 -52.68
CA LEU A 300 3.92 -20.80 -53.87
C LEU A 300 5.42 -20.53 -53.70
N ALA A 301 5.85 -20.08 -52.51
CA ALA A 301 7.26 -19.90 -52.18
C ALA A 301 8.04 -21.22 -52.30
N ASP A 302 7.54 -22.29 -51.67
CA ASP A 302 8.15 -23.63 -51.71
C ASP A 302 8.26 -24.16 -53.15
N ARG A 303 7.18 -24.05 -53.94
CA ARG A 303 7.18 -24.48 -55.35
C ARG A 303 8.17 -23.69 -56.21
N LEU A 304 8.38 -22.41 -55.94
CA LEU A 304 9.35 -21.59 -56.67
C LEU A 304 10.80 -21.96 -56.33
N GLU A 305 11.05 -22.59 -55.18
CA GLU A 305 12.36 -23.13 -54.82
C GLU A 305 12.60 -24.53 -55.40
N GLU A 306 11.60 -25.42 -55.34
CA GLU A 306 11.74 -26.82 -55.74
C GLU A 306 11.55 -27.07 -57.24
N GLU A 307 10.53 -26.49 -57.88
CA GLU A 307 10.16 -26.71 -59.29
C GLU A 307 9.69 -25.40 -59.98
N PRO A 308 10.61 -24.56 -60.48
CA PRO A 308 10.25 -23.30 -61.10
C PRO A 308 9.41 -23.52 -62.38
N PRO A 309 8.37 -22.70 -62.65
CA PRO A 309 7.48 -22.91 -63.79
C PRO A 309 8.24 -22.87 -65.13
N GLU A 310 8.12 -23.93 -65.94
CA GLU A 310 8.77 -24.02 -67.26
C GLU A 310 8.34 -22.92 -68.25
N ALA A 311 7.21 -22.27 -68.00
CA ALA A 311 6.63 -21.22 -68.84
C ALA A 311 7.22 -19.81 -68.58
N LEU A 312 8.07 -19.62 -67.57
CA LEU A 312 8.64 -18.33 -67.19
C LEU A 312 10.15 -18.26 -67.47
N SER A 313 10.65 -17.08 -67.87
CA SER A 313 12.10 -16.86 -68.03
C SER A 313 12.82 -16.87 -66.68
N ALA A 314 14.13 -17.13 -66.67
CA ALA A 314 14.93 -17.12 -65.44
C ALA A 314 14.89 -15.77 -64.70
N GLU A 315 14.75 -14.66 -65.45
CA GLU A 315 14.62 -13.30 -64.91
C GLU A 315 13.24 -13.09 -64.26
N GLN A 316 12.18 -13.60 -64.89
CA GLN A 316 10.83 -13.59 -64.35
C GLN A 316 10.70 -14.45 -63.08
N VAL A 317 11.37 -15.61 -63.03
CA VAL A 317 11.41 -16.46 -61.83
C VAL A 317 12.15 -15.77 -60.68
N ALA A 318 13.23 -15.04 -60.97
CA ALA A 318 13.97 -14.27 -59.95
C ALA A 318 13.15 -13.09 -59.40
N GLU A 319 12.44 -12.37 -60.26
CA GLU A 319 11.52 -11.30 -59.86
C GLU A 319 10.35 -11.85 -59.02
N LEU A 320 9.78 -12.98 -59.42
CA LEU A 320 8.69 -13.64 -58.71
C LEU A 320 9.12 -14.15 -57.33
N ARG A 321 10.32 -14.73 -57.21
CA ARG A 321 10.89 -15.13 -55.91
C ARG A 321 11.07 -13.94 -54.98
N LYS A 322 11.58 -12.82 -55.51
CA LYS A 322 11.74 -11.58 -54.72
C LYS A 322 10.39 -11.06 -54.23
N LEU A 323 9.39 -11.02 -55.11
CA LEU A 323 8.03 -10.55 -54.77
C LEU A 323 7.37 -11.46 -53.72
N VAL A 324 7.42 -12.79 -53.90
CA VAL A 324 6.85 -13.75 -52.95
C VAL A 324 7.58 -13.70 -51.61
N GLY A 325 8.91 -13.60 -51.59
CA GLY A 325 9.68 -13.46 -50.34
C GLY A 325 9.42 -12.15 -49.58
N GLU A 326 9.00 -11.09 -50.27
CA GLU A 326 8.56 -9.84 -49.62
C GLU A 326 7.12 -9.89 -49.09
N ILE A 327 6.25 -10.68 -49.73
CA ILE A 327 4.81 -10.73 -49.41
C ILE A 327 4.48 -11.84 -48.40
N GLU A 328 5.16 -12.99 -48.43
CA GLU A 328 4.90 -14.13 -47.53
C GLU A 328 4.99 -13.75 -46.04
N PRO A 329 5.97 -12.96 -45.56
CA PRO A 329 5.96 -12.50 -44.16
C PRO A 329 4.78 -11.59 -43.85
N ALA A 330 4.35 -10.77 -44.80
CA ALA A 330 3.23 -9.83 -44.64
C ALA A 330 1.88 -10.56 -44.64
N THR A 331 1.68 -11.59 -45.47
CA THR A 331 0.46 -12.41 -45.45
C THR A 331 0.36 -13.25 -44.19
N ARG A 332 1.48 -13.75 -43.66
CA ARG A 332 1.55 -14.37 -42.32
C ARG A 332 1.15 -13.38 -41.23
N GLN A 333 1.74 -12.19 -41.21
CA GLN A 333 1.39 -11.15 -40.25
C GLN A 333 -0.10 -10.78 -40.30
N LEU A 334 -0.68 -10.65 -41.49
CA LEU A 334 -2.11 -10.34 -41.66
C LEU A 334 -3.01 -11.48 -41.12
N ALA A 335 -2.63 -12.75 -41.35
CA ALA A 335 -3.35 -13.90 -40.81
C ALA A 335 -3.31 -13.92 -39.29
N ASP A 336 -2.12 -13.71 -38.69
CA ASP A 336 -1.92 -13.65 -37.25
C ASP A 336 -2.75 -12.50 -36.63
N GLN A 337 -2.66 -11.28 -37.20
CA GLN A 337 -3.45 -10.12 -36.75
C GLN A 337 -4.97 -10.35 -36.84
N SER A 338 -5.44 -11.01 -37.90
CA SER A 338 -6.87 -11.32 -38.04
C SER A 338 -7.37 -12.34 -37.01
N ALA A 339 -6.51 -13.30 -36.61
CA ALA A 339 -6.83 -14.27 -35.56
C ALA A 339 -6.80 -13.60 -34.17
N ASP A 340 -5.85 -12.70 -33.94
CA ASP A 340 -5.77 -11.90 -32.72
C ASP A 340 -6.99 -11.00 -32.54
N MET A 341 -7.47 -10.37 -33.61
CA MET A 341 -8.69 -9.56 -33.59
C MET A 341 -9.94 -10.38 -33.21
N ALA A 342 -10.00 -11.66 -33.60
CA ALA A 342 -11.08 -12.56 -33.19
C ALA A 342 -11.03 -12.85 -31.67
N LEU A 343 -9.85 -12.95 -31.07
CA LEU A 343 -9.69 -13.10 -29.62
C LEU A 343 -10.04 -11.82 -28.86
N VAL A 344 -9.67 -10.65 -29.40
CA VAL A 344 -10.02 -9.33 -28.84
C VAL A 344 -11.53 -9.15 -28.69
N LEU A 345 -12.34 -9.68 -29.61
CA LEU A 345 -13.81 -9.63 -29.53
C LEU A 345 -14.37 -10.29 -28.26
N PHE A 346 -13.68 -11.30 -27.74
CA PHE A 346 -14.13 -12.12 -26.60
C PHE A 346 -13.22 -12.00 -25.36
N SER A 347 -12.15 -11.22 -25.43
CA SER A 347 -11.17 -11.08 -24.36
C SER A 347 -10.78 -9.62 -24.18
N GLU A 348 -11.49 -8.94 -23.27
CA GLU A 348 -11.20 -7.56 -22.91
C GLU A 348 -10.17 -7.48 -21.78
N ALA A 349 -9.29 -6.47 -21.80
CA ALA A 349 -8.16 -6.35 -20.87
C ALA A 349 -8.57 -6.25 -19.38
N ASN A 350 -9.77 -5.75 -19.10
CA ASN A 350 -10.34 -5.59 -17.76
C ASN A 350 -11.34 -6.70 -17.37
N GLY A 351 -11.62 -7.63 -18.29
CA GLY A 351 -12.57 -8.71 -18.11
C GLY A 351 -12.08 -9.80 -17.14
N LEU A 352 -12.88 -10.85 -17.02
CA LEU A 352 -12.58 -12.00 -16.16
C LEU A 352 -11.53 -12.93 -16.80
N CYS A 353 -10.24 -12.59 -16.70
CA CYS A 353 -9.15 -13.39 -17.27
C CYS A 353 -8.75 -14.57 -16.38
N VAL A 354 -8.91 -15.80 -16.88
CA VAL A 354 -8.86 -17.04 -16.07
C VAL A 354 -7.86 -18.07 -16.55
N ILE A 355 -7.39 -18.00 -17.80
CA ILE A 355 -6.42 -18.95 -18.38
C ILE A 355 -5.22 -18.16 -18.90
N PRO A 356 -3.96 -18.63 -18.83
CA PRO A 356 -2.85 -17.92 -19.43
C PRO A 356 -3.00 -17.80 -20.95
N ALA A 357 -2.61 -16.65 -21.51
CA ALA A 357 -2.64 -16.42 -22.95
C ALA A 357 -1.51 -17.20 -23.64
N LEU A 358 -1.80 -17.74 -24.82
CA LEU A 358 -0.82 -18.36 -25.72
C LEU A 358 -0.36 -17.40 -26.83
N ASN A 359 -0.48 -16.08 -26.60
CA ASN A 359 0.03 -15.05 -27.51
C ASN A 359 1.47 -14.65 -27.13
N PRO A 360 2.47 -14.81 -28.02
CA PRO A 360 3.83 -14.34 -27.80
C PRO A 360 3.95 -12.83 -27.51
N ALA A 361 3.14 -11.98 -28.17
CA ALA A 361 3.22 -10.53 -28.04
C ALA A 361 2.96 -10.04 -26.61
N ALA A 362 2.03 -10.69 -25.90
CA ALA A 362 1.70 -10.36 -24.51
C ALA A 362 2.84 -10.66 -23.50
N LEU A 363 3.88 -11.37 -23.94
CA LEU A 363 4.99 -11.88 -23.12
C LEU A 363 6.36 -11.29 -23.54
N GLU A 364 6.39 -10.30 -24.44
CA GLU A 364 7.64 -9.61 -24.83
C GLU A 364 8.11 -8.61 -23.77
N ALA A 365 9.42 -8.39 -23.67
CA ALA A 365 10.03 -7.47 -22.70
C ALA A 365 9.86 -5.98 -23.09
N ASP A 366 9.97 -5.67 -24.39
CA ASP A 366 9.86 -4.32 -24.97
C ASP A 366 8.41 -3.86 -25.20
N ARG A 367 7.46 -4.50 -24.50
CA ARG A 367 6.04 -4.27 -24.68
C ARG A 367 5.64 -2.87 -24.19
N ASP A 368 4.83 -2.15 -24.96
CA ASP A 368 4.34 -0.83 -24.56
C ASP A 368 3.11 -1.00 -23.67
N LYS A 369 3.24 -0.74 -22.37
CA LYS A 369 2.14 -0.97 -21.42
C LYS A 369 0.91 -0.08 -21.64
N GLU A 370 1.05 1.02 -22.37
CA GLU A 370 -0.06 1.92 -22.69
C GLU A 370 -0.73 1.52 -24.02
N ASP A 371 0.03 0.93 -24.95
CA ASP A 371 -0.41 0.48 -26.27
C ASP A 371 -0.55 -1.05 -26.41
N ASP A 372 -0.26 -1.85 -25.37
CA ASP A 372 -0.37 -3.32 -25.38
C ASP A 372 -1.83 -3.76 -25.16
N LEU A 373 -2.41 -4.31 -26.23
CA LEU A 373 -3.85 -4.50 -26.38
C LEU A 373 -4.35 -5.83 -25.80
N GLN A 374 -3.44 -6.72 -25.36
CA GLN A 374 -3.77 -8.06 -24.88
C GLN A 374 -3.19 -8.37 -23.50
N ALA A 375 -4.07 -8.78 -22.59
CA ALA A 375 -3.67 -9.28 -21.28
C ALA A 375 -2.87 -10.58 -21.42
N PRO A 376 -1.89 -10.85 -20.53
CA PRO A 376 -1.13 -12.11 -20.54
C PRO A 376 -1.99 -13.34 -20.18
N TRP A 377 -3.29 -13.15 -19.95
CA TRP A 377 -4.30 -14.14 -19.63
C TRP A 377 -5.53 -13.93 -20.51
N LEU A 378 -6.09 -15.03 -21.00
CA LEU A 378 -7.32 -15.15 -21.77
C LEU A 378 -8.57 -15.00 -20.88
N GLY A 379 -9.53 -14.21 -21.35
CA GLY A 379 -10.86 -14.01 -20.75
C GLY A 379 -11.70 -15.29 -20.69
N LEU A 380 -12.52 -15.45 -19.64
CA LEU A 380 -13.49 -16.55 -19.53
C LEU A 380 -14.48 -16.53 -20.69
N GLN A 381 -14.89 -15.35 -21.14
CA GLN A 381 -15.78 -15.21 -22.28
C GLN A 381 -15.16 -15.80 -23.56
N ALA A 382 -13.86 -15.58 -23.82
CA ALA A 382 -13.17 -16.20 -24.94
C ALA A 382 -13.13 -17.73 -24.83
N VAL A 383 -12.85 -18.28 -23.64
CA VAL A 383 -12.90 -19.74 -23.43
C VAL A 383 -14.28 -20.32 -23.77
N LEU A 384 -15.34 -19.62 -23.35
CA LEU A 384 -16.72 -20.09 -23.49
C LEU A 384 -17.30 -19.87 -24.89
N MET A 385 -16.95 -18.76 -25.56
CA MET A 385 -17.66 -18.29 -26.75
C MET A 385 -16.80 -18.19 -28.01
N ALA A 386 -15.46 -18.13 -27.90
CA ALA A 386 -14.62 -17.94 -29.08
C ALA A 386 -14.70 -19.16 -30.03
N PRO A 387 -14.64 -18.96 -31.34
CA PRO A 387 -14.61 -20.04 -32.32
C PRO A 387 -13.46 -21.02 -32.08
N THR A 388 -13.67 -22.31 -32.33
CA THR A 388 -12.64 -23.35 -32.20
C THR A 388 -11.35 -23.03 -32.97
N PRO A 389 -11.38 -22.48 -34.21
CA PRO A 389 -10.16 -22.07 -34.91
C PRO A 389 -9.34 -21.01 -34.17
N ALA A 390 -10.00 -20.03 -33.53
CA ALA A 390 -9.33 -18.98 -32.77
C ALA A 390 -8.62 -19.52 -31.52
N LEU A 391 -9.13 -20.61 -30.95
CA LEU A 391 -8.53 -21.32 -29.81
C LEU A 391 -7.65 -22.50 -30.25
N GLY A 392 -7.24 -22.60 -31.51
CA GLY A 392 -6.54 -23.78 -32.04
C GLY A 392 -5.23 -24.15 -31.34
N ALA A 393 -4.56 -23.18 -30.69
CA ALA A 393 -3.35 -23.41 -29.90
C ALA A 393 -3.62 -24.03 -28.51
N TYR A 394 -4.89 -24.05 -28.06
CA TYR A 394 -5.30 -24.50 -26.74
C TYR A 394 -5.76 -25.98 -26.73
N PRO A 395 -5.71 -26.67 -25.57
CA PRO A 395 -6.20 -28.03 -25.42
C PRO A 395 -7.72 -28.12 -25.66
N GLN A 396 -8.12 -28.80 -26.75
CA GLN A 396 -9.51 -28.77 -27.23
C GLN A 396 -10.48 -29.58 -26.36
N ALA A 397 -10.04 -30.70 -25.79
CA ALA A 397 -10.89 -31.52 -24.94
C ALA A 397 -11.26 -30.77 -23.65
N GLU A 398 -10.28 -30.13 -23.04
CA GLU A 398 -10.42 -29.36 -21.81
C GLU A 398 -11.25 -28.09 -22.02
N ILE A 399 -11.16 -27.43 -23.19
CA ILE A 399 -12.06 -26.32 -23.56
C ILE A 399 -13.51 -26.79 -23.59
N GLU A 400 -13.78 -27.93 -24.23
CA GLU A 400 -15.12 -28.48 -24.35
C GLU A 400 -15.69 -28.91 -22.98
N ASP A 401 -14.86 -29.53 -22.13
CA ASP A 401 -15.21 -29.88 -20.75
C ASP A 401 -15.59 -28.64 -19.91
N VAL A 402 -14.88 -27.52 -20.10
CA VAL A 402 -15.21 -26.24 -19.45
C VAL A 402 -16.53 -25.67 -19.97
N ARG A 403 -16.75 -25.69 -21.28
CA ARG A 403 -18.01 -25.21 -21.91
C ARG A 403 -19.21 -25.99 -21.42
N GLN A 404 -19.13 -27.31 -21.40
CA GLN A 404 -20.20 -28.19 -20.93
C GLN A 404 -20.49 -27.99 -19.44
N ALA A 405 -19.44 -27.90 -18.61
CA ALA A 405 -19.59 -27.63 -17.18
C ALA A 405 -20.23 -26.26 -16.91
N PHE A 406 -19.84 -25.22 -17.66
CA PHE A 406 -20.45 -23.89 -17.54
C PHE A 406 -21.92 -23.88 -17.99
N ALA A 407 -22.26 -24.55 -19.10
CA ALA A 407 -23.65 -24.67 -19.56
C ALA A 407 -24.54 -25.35 -18.51
N LYS A 408 -24.04 -26.42 -17.88
CA LYS A 408 -24.70 -27.11 -16.76
C LYS A 408 -24.85 -26.20 -15.54
N LEU A 409 -23.81 -25.46 -15.16
CA LEU A 409 -23.84 -24.49 -14.08
C LEU A 409 -24.88 -23.39 -14.33
N SER A 410 -24.89 -22.82 -15.54
CA SER A 410 -25.81 -21.79 -16.00
C SER A 410 -27.27 -22.24 -15.92
N ASP A 411 -27.60 -23.42 -16.46
CA ASP A 411 -28.97 -23.98 -16.39
C ASP A 411 -29.44 -24.16 -14.94
N ARG A 412 -28.57 -24.69 -14.07
CA ARG A 412 -28.86 -24.87 -12.64
C ARG A 412 -29.06 -23.53 -11.93
N PHE A 413 -28.22 -22.54 -12.23
CA PHE A 413 -28.32 -21.21 -11.62
C PHE A 413 -29.58 -20.46 -12.05
N LYS A 414 -30.03 -20.58 -13.31
CA LYS A 414 -31.29 -19.96 -13.75
C LYS A 414 -32.53 -20.55 -13.06
N LYS A 415 -32.49 -21.84 -12.69
CA LYS A 415 -33.57 -22.57 -11.98
C LYS A 415 -33.49 -22.51 -10.46
N ARG A 416 -32.55 -21.73 -9.92
CA ARG A 416 -32.15 -21.78 -8.51
C ARG A 416 -33.26 -21.48 -7.49
N PHE A 417 -34.28 -20.72 -7.87
CA PHE A 417 -35.43 -20.42 -7.01
C PHE A 417 -36.59 -21.42 -7.16
N SER A 418 -36.66 -22.15 -8.27
CA SER A 418 -37.71 -23.13 -8.55
C SER A 418 -37.30 -24.57 -8.24
N GLU A 419 -36.01 -24.90 -8.38
CA GLU A 419 -35.43 -26.23 -8.16
C GLU A 419 -34.13 -26.14 -7.34
N PRO A 420 -34.17 -26.36 -6.02
CA PRO A 420 -32.97 -26.38 -5.17
C PRO A 420 -32.19 -27.71 -5.32
N ALA A 421 -31.87 -28.09 -6.56
CA ALA A 421 -30.95 -29.18 -6.89
C ALA A 421 -29.51 -28.83 -6.41
N PRO A 422 -28.55 -29.78 -6.32
CA PRO A 422 -27.23 -29.50 -5.75
C PRO A 422 -26.36 -28.63 -6.68
N PHE A 423 -26.60 -27.32 -6.61
CA PHE A 423 -25.88 -26.24 -7.28
C PHE A 423 -24.37 -26.32 -7.04
N GLU A 424 -23.95 -26.63 -5.81
CA GLU A 424 -22.55 -26.80 -5.40
C GLU A 424 -21.79 -27.82 -6.26
N SER A 425 -22.46 -28.89 -6.70
CA SER A 425 -21.78 -29.94 -7.49
C SER A 425 -21.39 -29.45 -8.88
N ALA A 426 -22.24 -28.64 -9.52
CA ALA A 426 -21.95 -28.04 -10.82
C ALA A 426 -20.89 -26.94 -10.71
N GLU A 427 -20.86 -26.18 -9.61
CA GLU A 427 -19.81 -25.20 -9.33
C GLU A 427 -18.44 -25.85 -9.14
N ARG A 428 -18.36 -26.93 -8.35
CA ARG A 428 -17.11 -27.69 -8.15
C ARG A 428 -16.60 -28.30 -9.45
N GLU A 429 -17.48 -28.85 -10.27
CA GLU A 429 -17.14 -29.41 -11.58
C GLU A 429 -16.59 -28.33 -12.53
N PHE A 430 -17.26 -27.18 -12.63
CA PHE A 430 -16.78 -26.05 -13.43
C PHE A 430 -15.42 -25.54 -12.95
N ALA A 431 -15.25 -25.33 -11.64
CA ALA A 431 -13.99 -24.89 -11.05
C ALA A 431 -12.85 -25.89 -11.29
N HIS A 432 -13.14 -27.20 -11.21
CA HIS A 432 -12.18 -28.26 -11.49
C HIS A 432 -11.76 -28.26 -12.97
N ASN A 433 -12.70 -28.26 -13.90
CA ASN A 433 -12.39 -28.29 -15.33
C ASN A 433 -11.60 -27.05 -15.77
N LEU A 434 -11.92 -25.87 -15.22
CA LEU A 434 -11.19 -24.65 -15.51
C LEU A 434 -9.74 -24.70 -15.00
N ARG A 435 -9.51 -25.34 -13.86
CA ARG A 435 -8.17 -25.59 -13.29
C ARG A 435 -7.35 -26.58 -14.11
N GLU A 436 -8.00 -27.64 -14.60
CA GLU A 436 -7.36 -28.61 -15.50
C GLU A 436 -6.94 -27.93 -16.80
N LEU A 437 -7.83 -27.14 -17.43
CA LEU A 437 -7.49 -26.35 -18.62
C LEU A 437 -6.30 -25.43 -18.40
N GLY A 438 -6.29 -24.65 -17.32
CA GLY A 438 -5.16 -23.75 -17.02
C GLY A 438 -3.84 -24.49 -16.80
N THR A 439 -3.89 -25.68 -16.20
CA THR A 439 -2.70 -26.54 -16.00
C THR A 439 -2.23 -27.15 -17.33
N ALA A 440 -3.15 -27.55 -18.20
CA ALA A 440 -2.86 -28.14 -19.50
C ALA A 440 -2.26 -27.14 -20.51
N VAL A 441 -2.51 -25.84 -20.34
CA VAL A 441 -1.97 -24.77 -21.19
C VAL A 441 -0.49 -24.47 -20.93
N GLU A 442 -0.01 -24.65 -19.69
CA GLU A 442 1.34 -24.23 -19.28
C GLU A 442 2.47 -24.91 -20.10
N PRO A 443 2.42 -26.23 -20.43
CA PRO A 443 3.42 -26.85 -21.30
C PRO A 443 3.50 -26.26 -22.71
N ALA A 444 2.37 -25.82 -23.28
CA ALA A 444 2.33 -25.16 -24.58
C ALA A 444 2.94 -23.75 -24.47
N ARG A 445 2.60 -23.05 -23.40
CA ARG A 445 3.08 -21.69 -23.11
C ARG A 445 4.59 -21.60 -22.96
N GLN A 446 5.20 -22.57 -22.28
CA GLN A 446 6.66 -22.63 -22.09
C GLN A 446 7.42 -22.83 -23.41
N LYS A 447 6.78 -23.41 -24.43
CA LYS A 447 7.35 -23.68 -25.76
C LYS A 447 7.10 -22.56 -26.78
N LEU A 448 6.40 -21.48 -26.40
CA LEU A 448 6.15 -20.35 -27.29
C LEU A 448 7.47 -19.73 -27.75
N LYS A 449 7.55 -19.45 -29.06
CA LYS A 449 8.66 -18.70 -29.64
C LYS A 449 8.37 -17.21 -29.46
N ILE A 450 9.04 -16.59 -28.49
CA ILE A 450 8.94 -15.18 -28.16
C ILE A 450 10.23 -14.50 -28.63
N ARG A 451 10.12 -13.34 -29.31
CA ARG A 451 11.28 -12.63 -29.88
C ARG A 451 12.23 -12.14 -28.79
N ASP A 452 11.70 -11.38 -27.83
CA ASP A 452 12.44 -10.93 -26.64
C ASP A 452 11.71 -11.40 -25.37
N ARG A 453 12.11 -12.58 -24.88
CA ARG A 453 11.39 -13.31 -23.83
C ARG A 453 11.71 -12.75 -22.44
N ASP A 454 10.70 -12.15 -21.80
CA ASP A 454 10.78 -11.78 -20.38
C ASP A 454 10.49 -12.99 -19.49
N GLU A 455 11.54 -13.70 -19.06
CA GLU A 455 11.40 -14.87 -18.17
C GLU A 455 10.75 -14.52 -16.81
N ALA A 456 10.90 -13.28 -16.33
CA ALA A 456 10.25 -12.85 -15.09
C ALA A 456 8.75 -12.67 -15.30
N MET A 457 8.32 -12.12 -16.43
CA MET A 457 6.91 -12.00 -16.80
C MET A 457 6.28 -13.38 -17.01
N VAL A 458 6.94 -14.27 -17.75
CA VAL A 458 6.46 -15.65 -17.99
C VAL A 458 6.26 -16.38 -16.66
N ALA A 459 7.23 -16.31 -15.75
CA ALA A 459 7.12 -16.93 -14.43
C ALA A 459 6.03 -16.26 -13.56
N TYR A 460 5.93 -14.93 -13.57
CA TYR A 460 4.95 -14.18 -12.77
C TYR A 460 3.50 -14.45 -13.20
N THR A 461 3.29 -14.67 -14.48
CA THR A 461 1.97 -14.90 -15.06
C THR A 461 1.68 -16.40 -15.28
N ALA A 462 2.53 -17.31 -14.83
CA ALA A 462 2.32 -18.76 -14.91
C ALA A 462 1.02 -19.19 -14.21
N TYR A 463 0.37 -20.24 -14.71
CA TYR A 463 -0.83 -20.75 -14.06
C TYR A 463 -0.48 -21.29 -12.67
N PRO A 464 -1.08 -20.77 -11.59
CA PRO A 464 -0.54 -21.01 -10.26
C PRO A 464 -1.07 -22.33 -9.67
N THR A 465 -0.41 -22.89 -8.65
CA THR A 465 -0.94 -24.08 -7.95
C THR A 465 -2.09 -23.71 -7.02
N ALA A 466 -2.95 -24.66 -6.64
CA ALA A 466 -4.10 -24.39 -5.76
C ALA A 466 -3.72 -23.77 -4.40
N ALA A 467 -2.47 -23.94 -3.94
CA ALA A 467 -1.99 -23.38 -2.68
C ALA A 467 -1.66 -21.88 -2.76
N THR A 468 -1.39 -21.34 -3.95
CA THR A 468 -0.88 -19.96 -4.12
C THR A 468 -1.89 -18.89 -3.70
N THR A 469 -3.18 -19.07 -4.00
CA THR A 469 -4.27 -18.13 -3.65
C THR A 469 -4.70 -18.27 -2.19
N SER A 470 -4.27 -19.32 -1.49
CA SER A 470 -4.67 -19.60 -0.11
C SER A 470 -4.26 -18.53 0.90
N ALA A 471 -3.13 -17.84 0.65
CA ALA A 471 -2.66 -16.75 1.50
C ALA A 471 -3.64 -15.57 1.47
N GLU A 472 -4.17 -15.22 0.30
CA GLU A 472 -5.16 -14.15 0.13
C GLU A 472 -6.52 -14.53 0.72
N VAL A 473 -6.96 -15.78 0.51
CA VAL A 473 -8.15 -16.31 1.17
C VAL A 473 -8.01 -16.18 2.69
N ARG A 474 -6.86 -16.57 3.25
CA ARG A 474 -6.59 -16.46 4.69
C ARG A 474 -6.57 -15.01 5.16
N TYR A 475 -5.95 -14.12 4.40
CA TYR A 475 -5.92 -12.69 4.69
C TYR A 475 -7.34 -12.09 4.76
N ASN A 476 -8.17 -12.37 3.75
CA ASN A 476 -9.53 -11.85 3.64
C ASN A 476 -10.46 -12.43 4.73
N THR A 477 -10.28 -13.70 5.10
CA THR A 477 -11.08 -14.37 6.13
C THR A 477 -10.68 -13.97 7.55
N LEU A 478 -9.39 -13.77 7.82
CA LEU A 478 -8.90 -13.38 9.15
C LEU A 478 -9.04 -11.89 9.42
N ASP A 479 -8.99 -11.05 8.39
CA ASP A 479 -9.08 -9.59 8.49
C ASP A 479 -8.15 -9.03 9.60
N PRO A 480 -6.82 -9.15 9.42
CA PRO A 480 -5.88 -8.99 10.52
C PRO A 480 -5.86 -7.57 11.09
N PHE A 481 -6.11 -6.55 10.28
CA PHE A 481 -6.08 -5.15 10.71
C PHE A 481 -7.33 -4.75 11.50
N ARG A 482 -8.49 -5.34 11.20
CA ARG A 482 -9.69 -5.21 12.04
C ARG A 482 -9.42 -5.69 13.45
N TRP A 483 -8.90 -6.91 13.60
CA TRP A 483 -8.61 -7.46 14.92
C TRP A 483 -7.45 -6.75 15.62
N SER A 484 -6.48 -6.22 14.88
CA SER A 484 -5.39 -5.43 15.46
C SER A 484 -5.90 -4.21 16.22
N TRP A 485 -6.86 -3.46 15.65
CA TRP A 485 -7.42 -2.29 16.33
C TRP A 485 -8.40 -2.67 17.45
N VAL A 486 -9.19 -3.73 17.28
CA VAL A 486 -10.08 -4.24 18.35
C VAL A 486 -9.27 -4.64 19.57
N VAL A 487 -8.21 -5.44 19.39
CA VAL A 487 -7.34 -5.85 20.49
C VAL A 487 -6.51 -4.67 21.03
N GLY A 488 -6.06 -3.77 20.15
CA GLY A 488 -5.39 -2.52 20.53
C GLY A 488 -6.26 -1.64 21.44
N PHE A 489 -7.56 -1.53 21.12
CA PHE A 489 -8.54 -0.81 21.94
C PHE A 489 -8.75 -1.48 23.30
N LEU A 490 -8.83 -2.82 23.34
CA LEU A 490 -8.87 -3.55 24.62
C LEU A 490 -7.60 -3.31 25.45
N ALA A 491 -6.43 -3.29 24.82
CA ALA A 491 -5.17 -2.97 25.47
C ALA A 491 -5.19 -1.53 26.05
N LEU A 492 -5.71 -0.57 25.29
CA LEU A 492 -5.91 0.81 25.73
C LEU A 492 -6.83 0.88 26.96
N CYS A 493 -7.97 0.19 26.97
CA CYS A 493 -8.86 0.13 28.13
C CYS A 493 -8.16 -0.44 29.37
N CYS A 494 -7.40 -1.53 29.21
CA CYS A 494 -6.61 -2.11 30.29
C CYS A 494 -5.55 -1.13 30.83
N TYR A 495 -4.83 -0.41 29.95
CA TYR A 495 -3.89 0.62 30.39
C TYR A 495 -4.57 1.79 31.09
N GLY A 496 -5.76 2.21 30.65
CA GLY A 496 -6.58 3.21 31.36
C GLY A 496 -6.92 2.77 32.78
N LEU A 497 -7.40 1.53 32.94
CA LEU A 497 -7.71 0.94 34.25
C LEU A 497 -6.47 0.76 35.14
N SER A 498 -5.27 0.72 34.56
CA SER A 498 -4.00 0.64 35.31
C SER A 498 -3.69 1.89 36.17
N PHE A 499 -4.38 3.01 35.92
CA PHE A 499 -4.32 4.21 36.77
C PHE A 499 -5.26 4.15 37.98
N GLY A 500 -6.21 3.21 37.99
CA GLY A 500 -7.20 3.03 39.05
C GLY A 500 -6.76 2.09 40.18
N ARG A 501 -7.74 1.47 40.85
CA ARG A 501 -7.52 0.59 42.01
C ARG A 501 -6.88 -0.75 41.65
N ILE A 502 -7.06 -1.22 40.42
CA ILE A 502 -6.57 -2.53 39.90
C ILE A 502 -5.31 -2.37 39.02
N ARG A 503 -4.37 -1.55 39.50
CA ARG A 503 -3.19 -1.09 38.75
C ARG A 503 -2.34 -2.20 38.09
N THR A 504 -1.88 -3.18 38.87
CA THR A 504 -0.87 -4.15 38.42
C THR A 504 -1.44 -5.18 37.45
N PRO A 505 -2.57 -5.85 37.73
CA PRO A 505 -3.13 -6.83 36.80
C PRO A 505 -3.53 -6.23 35.46
N MET A 506 -4.13 -5.02 35.48
CA MET A 506 -4.57 -4.36 34.25
C MET A 506 -3.42 -3.85 33.39
N TYR A 507 -2.31 -3.41 34.01
CA TYR A 507 -1.10 -3.08 33.25
C TYR A 507 -0.57 -4.31 32.49
N TRP A 508 -0.45 -5.47 33.15
CA TRP A 508 0.05 -6.68 32.50
C TRP A 508 -0.90 -7.22 31.44
N ALA A 509 -2.21 -7.17 31.69
CA ALA A 509 -3.21 -7.51 30.68
C ALA A 509 -3.07 -6.58 29.45
N GLY A 510 -2.94 -5.26 29.66
CA GLY A 510 -2.70 -4.30 28.59
C GLY A 510 -1.41 -4.58 27.81
N SER A 511 -0.32 -4.93 28.48
CA SER A 511 0.94 -5.31 27.84
C SER A 511 0.85 -6.58 27.00
N LEU A 512 0.15 -7.61 27.49
CA LEU A 512 -0.06 -8.85 26.74
C LEU A 512 -0.97 -8.63 25.52
N LEU A 513 -2.05 -7.86 25.68
CA LEU A 513 -2.94 -7.52 24.58
C LEU A 513 -2.22 -6.66 23.52
N LEU A 514 -1.42 -5.67 23.93
CA LEU A 514 -0.60 -4.89 23.00
C LEU A 514 0.40 -5.78 22.25
N LEU A 515 1.10 -6.68 22.96
CA LEU A 515 2.04 -7.59 22.32
C LEU A 515 1.32 -8.51 21.32
N PHE A 516 0.15 -9.05 21.67
CA PHE A 516 -0.67 -9.83 20.76
C PHE A 516 -1.08 -9.01 19.53
N ALA A 517 -1.57 -7.78 19.73
CA ALA A 517 -1.94 -6.88 18.64
C ALA A 517 -0.76 -6.65 17.69
N LEU A 518 0.45 -6.38 18.22
CA LEU A 518 1.65 -6.21 17.41
C LEU A 518 2.02 -7.47 16.61
N VAL A 519 2.00 -8.65 17.25
CA VAL A 519 2.28 -9.93 16.57
C VAL A 519 1.23 -10.20 15.49
N TRP A 520 -0.03 -9.91 15.77
CA TRP A 520 -1.14 -10.10 14.83
C TRP A 520 -1.05 -9.13 13.64
N THR A 521 -0.71 -7.86 13.88
CA THR A 521 -0.43 -6.89 12.81
C THR A 521 0.77 -7.32 11.96
N ALA A 522 1.84 -7.81 12.58
CA ALA A 522 2.99 -8.35 11.86
C ALA A 522 2.63 -9.57 11.00
N TYR A 523 1.73 -10.43 11.48
CA TYR A 523 1.19 -11.53 10.69
C TYR A 523 0.35 -11.02 9.50
N GLY A 524 -0.43 -9.95 9.69
CA GLY A 524 -1.12 -9.25 8.61
C GLY A 524 -0.17 -8.70 7.55
N PHE A 525 0.95 -8.10 7.96
CA PHE A 525 2.01 -7.67 7.04
C PHE A 525 2.66 -8.84 6.32
N TYR A 526 2.96 -9.94 7.01
CA TYR A 526 3.48 -11.15 6.40
C TYR A 526 2.56 -11.67 5.30
N LEU A 527 1.25 -11.79 5.59
CA LEU A 527 0.28 -12.22 4.57
C LEU A 527 0.25 -11.25 3.39
N ARG A 528 0.27 -9.93 3.63
CA ARG A 528 0.36 -8.94 2.55
C ARG A 528 1.61 -9.12 1.70
N ILE A 529 2.79 -9.31 2.31
CA ILE A 529 4.06 -9.53 1.58
C ILE A 529 3.98 -10.79 0.72
N VAL A 530 3.38 -11.86 1.23
CA VAL A 530 3.21 -13.11 0.46
C VAL A 530 2.27 -12.93 -0.73
N ILE A 531 1.21 -12.12 -0.59
CA ILE A 531 0.23 -11.87 -1.64
C ILE A 531 0.76 -10.90 -2.69
N SER A 532 1.38 -9.79 -2.26
CA SER A 532 1.83 -8.75 -3.16
C SER A 532 3.22 -9.02 -3.73
N GLY A 533 4.10 -9.66 -2.95
CA GLY A 533 5.51 -9.86 -3.29
C GLY A 533 6.43 -8.73 -2.81
N TRP A 534 5.92 -7.76 -2.05
CA TRP A 534 6.68 -6.60 -1.56
C TRP A 534 6.22 -6.12 -0.17
N ALA A 535 7.03 -5.26 0.47
CA ALA A 535 6.73 -4.71 1.79
C ALA A 535 5.48 -3.78 1.75
N PRO A 536 4.57 -3.87 2.73
CA PRO A 536 3.30 -3.14 2.71
C PRO A 536 3.51 -1.67 3.10
N VAL A 537 4.05 -0.88 2.18
CA VAL A 537 4.24 0.58 2.26
C VAL A 537 4.06 1.28 0.91
N THR A 538 3.37 0.62 -0.02
CA THR A 538 3.25 1.04 -1.42
C THR A 538 2.10 1.99 -1.66
N ASN A 539 1.10 1.94 -0.80
CA ASN A 539 -0.03 2.86 -0.84
C ASN A 539 -0.23 3.54 0.52
N MET A 540 -1.18 4.46 0.55
CA MET A 540 -1.45 5.23 1.75
C MET A 540 -2.06 4.41 2.87
N TYR A 541 -2.97 3.49 2.54
CA TYR A 541 -3.55 2.58 3.54
C TYR A 541 -2.44 1.82 4.27
N GLU A 542 -1.49 1.28 3.51
CA GLU A 542 -0.32 0.55 3.98
C GLU A 542 0.58 1.39 4.90
N THR A 543 0.79 2.67 4.56
CA THR A 543 1.50 3.59 5.44
C THR A 543 0.74 3.79 6.77
N VAL A 544 -0.59 3.97 6.73
CA VAL A 544 -1.42 4.25 7.91
C VAL A 544 -1.56 3.03 8.82
N ILE A 545 -1.40 1.80 8.33
CA ILE A 545 -1.33 0.59 9.17
C ILE A 545 0.09 0.33 9.71
N PHE A 546 1.15 0.81 9.03
CA PHE A 546 2.53 0.65 9.47
C PHE A 546 2.93 1.65 10.57
N VAL A 547 2.48 2.91 10.47
CA VAL A 547 2.68 3.93 11.53
C VAL A 547 2.25 3.45 12.93
N PRO A 548 1.01 2.96 13.16
CA PRO A 548 0.56 2.46 14.46
C PRO A 548 1.34 1.23 14.93
N PHE A 549 1.79 0.38 14.02
CA PHE A 549 2.67 -0.73 14.36
C PHE A 549 3.99 -0.21 14.95
N VAL A 550 4.64 0.76 14.30
CA VAL A 550 5.87 1.38 14.82
C VAL A 550 5.63 2.11 16.13
N VAL A 551 4.53 2.87 16.26
CA VAL A 551 4.14 3.52 17.51
C VAL A 551 3.99 2.51 18.64
N GLY A 552 3.31 1.39 18.39
CA GLY A 552 3.11 0.32 19.36
C GLY A 552 4.40 -0.37 19.75
N VAL A 553 5.28 -0.68 18.78
CA VAL A 553 6.62 -1.25 19.03
C VAL A 553 7.47 -0.30 19.87
N LEU A 554 7.61 0.97 19.47
CA LEU A 554 8.38 1.96 20.23
C LEU A 554 7.78 2.21 21.61
N GLY A 555 6.46 2.25 21.71
CA GLY A 555 5.73 2.36 22.97
C GLY A 555 6.01 1.21 23.92
N PHE A 556 5.98 -0.02 23.41
CA PHE A 556 6.33 -1.23 24.14
C PHE A 556 7.81 -1.19 24.57
N CYS A 557 8.71 -0.87 23.65
CA CYS A 557 10.14 -0.72 23.93
C CYS A 557 10.43 0.30 25.04
N PHE A 558 9.77 1.47 25.03
CA PHE A 558 9.94 2.48 26.06
C PHE A 558 9.31 2.11 27.40
N ALA A 559 8.13 1.46 27.38
CA ALA A 559 7.49 0.96 28.58
C ALA A 559 8.37 -0.11 29.28
N PHE A 560 8.96 -1.01 28.50
CA PHE A 560 9.82 -2.10 28.97
C PHE A 560 11.32 -1.75 28.98
N ALA A 561 11.69 -0.51 28.70
CA ALA A 561 13.09 -0.07 28.65
C ALA A 561 13.94 -0.41 29.89
N PRO A 562 13.42 -0.42 31.14
CA PRO A 562 14.20 -0.89 32.30
C PRO A 562 14.78 -2.31 32.14
N ILE A 563 14.14 -3.14 31.31
CA ILE A 563 14.60 -4.49 30.97
C ILE A 563 15.32 -4.48 29.62
N LEU A 564 14.68 -3.89 28.60
CA LEU A 564 15.14 -4.02 27.22
C LEU A 564 16.38 -3.18 26.92
N ALA A 565 16.53 -1.98 27.51
CA ALA A 565 17.67 -1.11 27.20
C ALA A 565 19.00 -1.64 27.78
N PRO A 566 19.09 -2.12 29.05
CA PRO A 566 20.29 -2.80 29.52
C PRO A 566 20.60 -4.07 28.73
N ALA A 567 19.59 -4.89 28.44
CA ALA A 567 19.77 -6.10 27.64
C ALA A 567 20.34 -5.80 26.25
N TRP A 568 19.79 -4.80 25.55
CA TRP A 568 20.29 -4.37 24.24
C TRP A 568 21.73 -3.85 24.31
N ARG A 569 22.05 -3.02 25.31
CA ARG A 569 23.44 -2.54 25.53
C ARG A 569 24.40 -3.71 25.74
N ASN A 570 23.98 -4.74 26.48
CA ASN A 570 24.80 -5.92 26.74
C ASN A 570 24.98 -6.78 25.48
N ALA A 571 23.93 -6.98 24.68
CA ALA A 571 24.02 -7.68 23.40
C ALA A 571 24.93 -6.94 22.41
N TRP A 572 24.83 -5.61 22.36
CA TRP A 572 25.70 -4.75 21.57
C TRP A 572 27.16 -4.81 22.03
N ARG A 573 27.42 -4.97 23.34
CA ARG A 573 28.78 -5.12 23.89
C ARG A 573 29.39 -6.49 23.56
N LEU A 574 28.61 -7.57 23.56
CA LEU A 574 29.09 -8.92 23.22
C LEU A 574 29.63 -9.04 21.78
N SER A 575 29.20 -8.15 20.89
CA SER A 575 29.63 -8.13 19.49
C SER A 575 30.80 -7.17 19.21
N ALA A 576 31.38 -6.56 20.26
CA ALA A 576 32.50 -5.62 20.14
C ALA A 576 33.77 -6.30 19.64
N VAL A 577 34.57 -5.61 18.80
CA VAL A 577 35.87 -6.13 18.37
C VAL A 577 36.88 -6.01 19.53
N PRO A 578 37.52 -7.12 19.96
CA PRO A 578 38.58 -7.07 20.97
C PRO A 578 39.70 -6.07 20.60
N GLY A 579 40.16 -5.27 21.55
CA GLY A 579 41.26 -4.31 21.35
C GLY A 579 40.87 -2.99 20.66
N THR A 580 39.59 -2.79 20.36
CA THR A 580 39.08 -1.52 19.81
C THR A 580 38.38 -0.67 20.87
N TRP A 581 38.07 0.59 20.53
CA TRP A 581 37.26 1.50 21.36
C TRP A 581 35.86 0.95 21.71
N GLU A 582 35.39 -0.08 21.00
CA GLU A 582 34.11 -0.74 21.26
C GLU A 582 34.15 -1.66 22.49
N ALA A 583 35.30 -2.31 22.75
CA ALA A 583 35.48 -3.31 23.80
C ALA A 583 35.83 -2.65 25.14
N THR A 584 34.94 -1.78 25.61
CA THR A 584 35.06 -1.12 26.91
C THR A 584 35.10 -2.12 28.07
N PRO A 585 35.87 -1.84 29.14
CA PRO A 585 35.93 -2.72 30.32
C PRO A 585 34.52 -3.07 30.86
N PRO A 586 34.27 -4.33 31.28
CA PRO A 586 32.99 -4.72 31.83
C PRO A 586 32.67 -3.91 33.10
N SER A 587 31.48 -3.31 33.16
CA SER A 587 30.99 -2.64 34.37
C SER A 587 30.57 -3.67 35.44
N GLU A 588 30.32 -3.24 36.68
CA GLU A 588 29.81 -4.14 37.71
C GLU A 588 28.54 -4.88 37.29
N GLU A 589 27.64 -4.21 36.56
CA GLU A 589 26.43 -4.82 36.00
C GLU A 589 26.75 -5.98 35.05
N ASN A 590 27.77 -5.82 34.20
CA ASN A 590 28.21 -6.85 33.26
C ASN A 590 28.82 -8.05 33.98
N LEU A 591 29.62 -7.80 35.03
CA LEU A 591 30.31 -8.83 35.80
C LEU A 591 29.35 -9.71 36.61
N ARG A 592 28.16 -9.20 36.93
CA ARG A 592 27.07 -10.00 37.50
C ARG A 592 26.48 -11.00 36.50
N MET A 593 26.64 -10.79 35.19
CA MET A 593 26.13 -11.71 34.16
C MET A 593 27.12 -12.83 33.84
N MET A 594 28.39 -12.47 33.65
CA MET A 594 29.45 -13.41 33.30
C MET A 594 30.84 -12.86 33.70
N SER A 595 31.81 -13.76 33.87
CA SER A 595 33.16 -13.39 34.28
C SER A 595 33.89 -12.55 33.22
N PRO A 596 34.94 -11.78 33.57
CA PRO A 596 35.73 -11.03 32.60
C PRO A 596 36.29 -11.90 31.47
N ALA A 597 36.74 -13.11 31.80
CA ALA A 597 37.21 -14.09 30.82
C ALA A 597 36.10 -14.50 29.84
N ALA A 598 34.89 -14.76 30.34
CA ALA A 598 33.74 -15.10 29.51
C ALA A 598 33.33 -13.96 28.57
N TRP A 599 33.38 -12.70 29.03
CA TRP A 599 33.15 -11.53 28.18
C TRP A 599 34.18 -11.42 27.05
N SER A 600 35.47 -11.60 27.36
CA SER A 600 36.54 -11.57 26.37
C SER A 600 36.40 -12.70 25.34
N THR A 601 36.12 -13.93 25.81
CA THR A 601 35.87 -15.07 24.93
C THR A 601 34.67 -14.85 24.02
N ALA A 602 33.57 -14.30 24.54
CA ALA A 602 32.40 -13.99 23.72
C ALA A 602 32.76 -13.02 22.59
N ASN A 603 33.45 -11.91 22.88
CA ASN A 603 33.86 -10.93 21.87
C ASN A 603 34.71 -11.57 20.76
N VAL A 604 35.61 -12.49 21.10
CA VAL A 604 36.42 -13.23 20.11
C VAL A 604 35.54 -14.17 19.27
N VAL A 605 34.63 -14.90 19.91
CA VAL A 605 33.71 -15.83 19.22
C VAL A 605 32.81 -15.07 18.24
N PHE A 606 32.32 -13.88 18.61
CA PHE A 606 31.48 -13.05 17.74
C PHE A 606 32.26 -12.35 16.60
N LEU A 607 33.59 -12.33 16.64
CA LEU A 607 34.40 -11.67 15.61
C LEU A 607 34.28 -12.36 14.24
N LEU A 608 34.33 -13.70 14.20
CA LEU A 608 34.21 -14.48 12.96
C LEU A 608 32.87 -14.24 12.24
N PRO A 609 31.69 -14.43 12.88
CA PRO A 609 30.43 -14.15 12.21
C PRO A 609 30.26 -12.65 11.90
N ARG A 610 30.87 -11.75 12.67
CA ARG A 610 30.86 -10.31 12.35
C ARG A 610 31.61 -10.01 11.05
N ILE A 611 32.82 -10.55 10.88
CA ILE A 611 33.61 -10.39 9.64
C ILE A 611 32.85 -10.98 8.46
N ALA A 612 32.29 -12.20 8.61
CA ALA A 612 31.51 -12.84 7.56
C ALA A 612 30.30 -11.98 7.14
N LEU A 613 29.56 -11.43 8.11
CA LEU A 613 28.44 -10.53 7.85
C LEU A 613 28.90 -9.19 7.23
N ALA A 614 30.05 -8.66 7.62
CA ALA A 614 30.60 -7.42 7.03
C ALA A 614 30.97 -7.61 5.56
N VAL A 615 31.66 -8.72 5.24
CA VAL A 615 31.98 -9.11 3.85
C VAL A 615 30.69 -9.32 3.07
N LEU A 616 29.72 -10.07 3.60
CA LEU A 616 28.43 -10.27 2.95
C LEU A 616 27.71 -8.95 2.69
N THR A 617 27.70 -8.04 3.68
CA THR A 617 27.08 -6.71 3.53
C THR A 617 27.74 -5.91 2.41
N LEU A 618 29.07 -5.93 2.33
CA LEU A 618 29.82 -5.26 1.26
C LEU A 618 29.52 -5.89 -0.12
N LEU A 619 29.49 -7.22 -0.20
CA LEU A 619 29.19 -7.94 -1.44
C LEU A 619 27.77 -7.63 -1.94
N VAL A 620 26.78 -7.70 -1.05
CA VAL A 620 25.37 -7.41 -1.38
C VAL A 620 25.20 -5.96 -1.84
N LEU A 621 25.77 -4.99 -1.12
CA LEU A 621 25.52 -3.58 -1.39
C LEU A 621 26.35 -3.01 -2.54
N SER A 622 27.54 -3.56 -2.81
CA SER A 622 28.48 -2.93 -3.73
C SER A 622 28.98 -3.81 -4.86
N VAL A 623 28.66 -5.09 -4.87
CA VAL A 623 29.15 -6.04 -5.90
C VAL A 623 28.01 -6.75 -6.61
N TRP A 624 26.98 -7.21 -5.89
CA TRP A 624 25.88 -7.93 -6.51
C TRP A 624 24.94 -7.01 -7.29
N PRO A 625 24.56 -7.39 -8.53
CA PRO A 625 23.55 -6.67 -9.29
C PRO A 625 22.19 -6.83 -8.61
N TYR A 626 21.43 -5.75 -8.55
CA TYR A 626 20.17 -5.71 -7.79
C TYR A 626 18.95 -5.19 -8.61
N ALA A 627 19.17 -4.42 -9.68
CA ALA A 627 18.09 -3.88 -10.53
C ALA A 627 18.27 -4.26 -12.02
N ALA A 628 17.23 -4.02 -12.83
CA ALA A 628 17.29 -4.20 -14.27
C ALA A 628 18.49 -3.44 -14.87
N GLY A 629 19.26 -4.11 -15.73
CA GLY A 629 20.51 -3.56 -16.29
C GLY A 629 21.77 -3.81 -15.46
N GLY A 630 21.72 -4.65 -14.42
CA GLY A 630 22.92 -5.16 -13.73
C GLY A 630 23.62 -4.15 -12.81
N ARG A 631 22.93 -3.08 -12.39
CA ARG A 631 23.48 -2.06 -11.49
C ARG A 631 23.65 -2.59 -10.07
N THR A 632 24.72 -2.17 -9.40
CA THR A 632 24.91 -2.37 -7.96
C THR A 632 24.16 -1.29 -7.17
N ILE A 633 23.87 -1.55 -5.90
CA ILE A 633 23.13 -0.60 -5.04
C ILE A 633 23.99 0.64 -4.75
N ILE A 634 25.26 0.43 -4.38
CA ILE A 634 26.25 1.47 -4.12
C ILE A 634 27.54 1.10 -4.86
N GLY A 635 27.85 1.84 -5.92
CA GLY A 635 29.10 1.65 -6.67
C GLY A 635 30.34 1.96 -5.83
N LEU A 636 31.37 1.10 -5.93
CA LEU A 636 32.69 1.38 -5.34
C LEU A 636 33.44 2.49 -6.09
N LEU A 637 33.12 2.65 -7.37
CA LEU A 637 33.64 3.70 -8.25
C LEU A 637 32.47 4.59 -8.71
N PRO A 638 32.73 5.88 -9.01
CA PRO A 638 31.71 6.76 -9.53
C PRO A 638 31.32 6.37 -10.96
N ASN A 639 30.05 6.54 -11.31
CA ASN A 639 29.58 6.38 -12.69
C ASN A 639 30.14 7.50 -13.57
N VAL A 640 30.47 7.17 -14.82
CA VAL A 640 30.96 8.12 -15.82
C VAL A 640 30.16 7.92 -17.09
N ASP A 641 29.58 9.02 -17.60
CA ASP A 641 28.80 9.01 -18.83
C ASP A 641 29.62 8.51 -20.03
N VAL A 642 28.93 7.87 -20.99
CA VAL A 642 29.58 7.35 -22.20
C VAL A 642 30.19 8.49 -23.00
N GLY A 643 31.51 8.49 -23.14
CA GLY A 643 32.28 9.53 -23.83
C GLY A 643 32.88 10.61 -22.90
N ALA A 644 32.59 10.57 -21.61
CA ALA A 644 33.23 11.43 -20.60
C ALA A 644 34.43 10.74 -19.95
N SER A 645 35.40 11.54 -19.48
CA SER A 645 36.57 11.05 -18.72
C SER A 645 36.47 11.28 -17.21
N LEU A 646 35.49 12.09 -16.79
CA LEU A 646 35.23 12.45 -15.39
C LEU A 646 33.74 12.30 -15.09
N PRO A 647 33.37 11.92 -13.86
CA PRO A 647 31.98 11.82 -13.44
C PRO A 647 31.31 13.20 -13.43
N SER A 648 30.00 13.24 -13.67
CA SER A 648 29.22 14.46 -13.48
C SER A 648 29.20 14.87 -12.00
N MET A 649 28.81 16.11 -11.70
CA MET A 649 28.65 16.55 -10.31
C MET A 649 27.58 15.74 -9.58
N ASN A 650 26.51 15.32 -10.29
CA ASN A 650 25.47 14.46 -9.73
C ASN A 650 26.05 13.09 -9.37
N ASP A 651 26.74 12.43 -10.30
CA ASP A 651 27.33 11.10 -10.07
C ASP A 651 28.39 11.11 -8.98
N ALA A 652 29.22 12.14 -8.94
CA ALA A 652 30.22 12.30 -7.89
C ALA A 652 29.57 12.46 -6.51
N MET A 653 28.47 13.22 -6.42
CA MET A 653 27.73 13.41 -5.17
C MET A 653 27.02 12.12 -4.73
N VAL A 654 26.35 11.43 -5.65
CA VAL A 654 25.72 10.11 -5.41
C VAL A 654 26.76 9.13 -4.90
N TRP A 655 27.94 9.08 -5.51
CA TRP A 655 29.04 8.21 -5.09
C TRP A 655 29.57 8.56 -3.70
N ILE A 656 29.85 9.84 -3.41
CA ILE A 656 30.32 10.28 -2.08
C ILE A 656 29.30 9.93 -1.00
N VAL A 657 28.03 10.24 -1.23
CA VAL A 657 26.96 9.94 -0.26
C VAL A 657 26.77 8.43 -0.13
N GLY A 658 26.83 7.70 -1.24
CA GLY A 658 26.84 6.23 -1.26
C GLY A 658 27.93 5.65 -0.38
N LEU A 659 29.17 6.13 -0.50
CA LEU A 659 30.28 5.69 0.37
C LEU A 659 30.08 6.08 1.84
N MET A 660 29.54 7.27 2.11
CA MET A 660 29.19 7.71 3.47
C MET A 660 28.09 6.86 4.11
N VAL A 661 27.22 6.23 3.30
CA VAL A 661 26.24 5.24 3.77
C VAL A 661 26.86 3.85 3.90
N LEU A 662 27.65 3.42 2.90
CA LEU A 662 28.24 2.09 2.83
C LEU A 662 29.19 1.82 4.00
N VAL A 663 30.13 2.73 4.27
CA VAL A 663 31.19 2.51 5.27
C VAL A 663 30.62 2.29 6.68
N PRO A 664 29.73 3.16 7.21
CA PRO A 664 29.06 2.90 8.47
C PRO A 664 28.16 1.67 8.43
N THR A 665 27.51 1.37 7.30
CA THR A 665 26.63 0.20 7.18
C THR A 665 27.42 -1.10 7.31
N VAL A 666 28.53 -1.24 6.58
CA VAL A 666 29.44 -2.39 6.70
C VAL A 666 30.03 -2.52 8.10
N TRP A 667 30.22 -1.41 8.81
CA TRP A 667 30.72 -1.43 10.19
C TRP A 667 29.67 -1.80 11.25
N TYR A 668 28.49 -1.16 11.20
CA TYR A 668 27.48 -1.22 12.26
C TYR A 668 26.37 -2.24 12.01
N LEU A 669 26.00 -2.52 10.75
CA LEU A 669 24.91 -3.47 10.44
C LEU A 669 25.23 -4.91 10.90
N PRO A 670 26.43 -5.47 10.66
CA PRO A 670 26.81 -6.78 11.20
C PRO A 670 26.67 -6.86 12.71
N ARG A 671 27.05 -5.77 13.40
CA ARG A 671 26.95 -5.67 14.86
C ARG A 671 25.51 -5.62 15.33
N ALA A 672 24.65 -4.87 14.63
CA ALA A 672 23.22 -4.80 14.92
C ALA A 672 22.52 -6.16 14.75
N ILE A 673 22.86 -6.90 13.68
CA ILE A 673 22.34 -8.25 13.43
C ILE A 673 22.75 -9.20 14.56
N LEU A 674 24.03 -9.25 14.91
CA LEU A 674 24.51 -10.10 16.00
C LEU A 674 23.89 -9.71 17.35
N ALA A 675 23.81 -8.42 17.65
CA ALA A 675 23.15 -7.95 18.86
C ALA A 675 21.67 -8.37 18.90
N ALA A 676 20.94 -8.28 17.77
CA ALA A 676 19.55 -8.72 17.69
C ALA A 676 19.39 -10.23 17.90
N VAL A 677 20.30 -11.06 17.36
CA VAL A 677 20.30 -12.53 17.55
C VAL A 677 20.52 -12.91 19.02
N VAL A 678 21.42 -12.21 19.71
CA VAL A 678 21.78 -12.53 21.11
C VAL A 678 20.86 -11.80 22.11
N PHE A 679 20.09 -10.82 21.65
CA PHE A 679 19.22 -10.00 22.48
C PHE A 679 18.28 -10.83 23.39
N PRO A 680 17.57 -11.87 22.92
CA PRO A 680 16.70 -12.68 23.79
C PRO A 680 17.46 -13.32 24.97
N LEU A 681 18.69 -13.81 24.73
CA LEU A 681 19.53 -14.35 25.78
C LEU A 681 19.91 -13.28 26.80
N THR A 682 20.31 -12.08 26.33
CA THR A 682 20.66 -10.98 27.24
C THR A 682 19.48 -10.45 28.04
N VAL A 683 18.25 -10.53 27.52
CA VAL A 683 17.03 -10.23 28.28
C VAL A 683 16.88 -11.20 29.45
N LEU A 684 17.01 -12.52 29.18
CA LEU A 684 16.93 -13.54 30.23
C LEU A 684 18.02 -13.35 31.30
N LEU A 685 19.25 -13.05 30.89
CA LEU A 685 20.36 -12.78 31.80
C LEU A 685 20.16 -11.50 32.62
N THR A 686 19.62 -10.44 32.00
CA THR A 686 19.30 -9.17 32.68
C THR A 686 18.21 -9.36 33.74
N MET A 687 17.22 -10.21 33.46
CA MET A 687 16.13 -10.49 34.39
C MET A 687 16.53 -11.43 35.54
N ARG A 688 17.57 -12.25 35.36
CA ARG A 688 18.00 -13.26 36.34
C ARG A 688 18.28 -12.63 37.70
N GLY A 689 17.46 -12.96 38.70
CA GLY A 689 17.60 -12.45 40.07
C GLY A 689 17.16 -10.99 40.28
N ARG A 690 16.69 -10.27 39.24
CA ARG A 690 16.32 -8.84 39.30
C ARG A 690 14.85 -8.54 39.02
N VAL A 691 14.02 -9.56 38.81
CA VAL A 691 12.59 -9.38 38.50
C VAL A 691 11.89 -8.48 39.54
N GLY A 692 12.16 -8.66 40.84
CA GLY A 692 11.56 -7.85 41.91
C GLY A 692 11.92 -6.35 41.85
N GLU A 693 13.10 -6.02 41.32
CA GLU A 693 13.60 -4.64 41.16
C GLU A 693 13.05 -3.99 39.87
N LEU A 694 13.04 -4.75 38.77
CA LEU A 694 12.74 -4.23 37.43
C LEU A 694 11.23 -4.07 37.20
N TRP A 695 10.39 -4.97 37.73
CA TRP A 695 8.93 -4.94 37.53
C TRP A 695 8.27 -3.63 37.98
N PRO A 696 8.57 -3.11 39.19
CA PRO A 696 8.04 -1.82 39.62
C PRO A 696 8.51 -0.64 38.74
N GLN A 697 9.68 -0.73 38.10
CA GLN A 697 10.17 0.31 37.20
C GLN A 697 9.39 0.31 35.88
N VAL A 698 9.11 -0.87 35.32
CA VAL A 698 8.27 -1.03 34.13
C VAL A 698 6.85 -0.48 34.41
N LEU A 699 6.25 -0.84 35.54
CA LEU A 699 4.93 -0.34 35.95
C LEU A 699 4.88 1.20 36.09
N ARG A 700 5.98 1.83 36.54
CA ARG A 700 6.08 3.30 36.64
C ARG A 700 6.04 3.99 35.28
N ARG A 701 6.35 3.29 34.19
CA ARG A 701 6.34 3.81 32.81
C ARG A 701 5.01 3.65 32.08
N ARG A 702 3.90 3.35 32.79
CA ARG A 702 2.55 3.22 32.22
C ARG A 702 2.04 4.39 31.37
N ALA A 703 2.59 5.59 31.57
CA ALA A 703 2.28 6.75 30.73
C ALA A 703 2.71 6.54 29.26
N PHE A 704 3.83 5.85 29.00
CA PHE A 704 4.23 5.50 27.64
C PHE A 704 3.28 4.50 27.01
N ALA A 705 2.93 3.47 27.79
CA ALA A 705 2.13 2.37 27.29
C ALA A 705 0.73 2.85 26.89
N ILE A 706 0.10 3.71 27.71
CA ILE A 706 -1.20 4.32 27.37
C ILE A 706 -1.08 5.31 26.20
N SER A 707 -0.02 6.11 26.13
CA SER A 707 0.18 7.05 25.02
C SER A 707 0.31 6.31 23.69
N ALA A 708 1.17 5.30 23.65
CA ALA A 708 1.41 4.52 22.44
C ALA A 708 0.16 3.74 22.01
N THR A 709 -0.54 3.09 22.94
CA THR A 709 -1.78 2.38 22.60
C THR A 709 -2.88 3.33 22.15
N THR A 710 -2.99 4.53 22.72
CA THR A 710 -3.97 5.53 22.28
C THR A 710 -3.70 5.94 20.84
N VAL A 711 -2.47 6.34 20.53
CA VAL A 711 -2.08 6.77 19.18
C VAL A 711 -2.20 5.62 18.18
N ALA A 712 -1.69 4.43 18.52
CA ALA A 712 -1.76 3.27 17.64
C ALA A 712 -3.21 2.85 17.34
N THR A 713 -4.08 2.82 18.37
CA THR A 713 -5.50 2.49 18.20
C THR A 713 -6.22 3.54 17.34
N ALA A 714 -5.97 4.83 17.58
CA ALA A 714 -6.56 5.89 16.76
C ALA A 714 -6.14 5.77 15.29
N CYS A 715 -4.86 5.53 15.01
CA CYS A 715 -4.37 5.35 13.65
C CYS A 715 -4.94 4.09 12.97
N TRP A 716 -5.06 2.95 13.68
CA TRP A 716 -5.70 1.77 13.09
C TRP A 716 -7.22 1.97 12.83
N ILE A 717 -7.93 2.72 13.70
CA ILE A 717 -9.32 3.08 13.47
C ILE A 717 -9.42 3.97 12.21
N ILE A 718 -8.52 4.94 12.05
CA ILE A 718 -8.45 5.77 10.84
C ILE A 718 -8.18 4.89 9.60
N ALA A 719 -7.26 3.93 9.69
CA ALA A 719 -6.99 2.99 8.59
C ALA A 719 -8.26 2.24 8.14
N TRP A 720 -9.11 1.88 9.11
CA TRP A 720 -10.30 1.07 8.87
C TRP A 720 -11.49 1.88 8.32
N TYR A 721 -11.74 3.08 8.86
CA TYR A 721 -12.94 3.85 8.54
C TYR A 721 -12.71 4.97 7.53
N SER A 722 -11.47 5.32 7.20
CA SER A 722 -11.20 6.42 6.28
C SER A 722 -11.57 6.03 4.85
N PRO A 723 -12.53 6.72 4.20
CA PRO A 723 -12.93 6.43 2.83
C PRO A 723 -11.87 6.84 1.80
N VAL A 724 -10.82 7.54 2.23
CA VAL A 724 -9.70 7.99 1.37
C VAL A 724 -8.63 6.91 1.21
N LEU A 725 -8.66 5.88 2.06
CA LEU A 725 -7.64 4.83 2.08
C LEU A 725 -8.17 3.60 1.36
N ASP A 726 -7.53 3.23 0.25
CA ASP A 726 -7.84 2.01 -0.47
C ASP A 726 -7.11 0.80 0.16
N PRO A 727 -7.84 -0.16 0.77
CA PRO A 727 -7.23 -1.35 1.36
C PRO A 727 -6.80 -2.37 0.31
N ASN A 728 -7.20 -2.23 -0.96
CA ASN A 728 -6.99 -3.24 -1.98
C ASN A 728 -5.53 -3.32 -2.46
N PHE A 729 -5.14 -4.52 -2.90
CA PHE A 729 -3.82 -4.77 -3.47
C PHE A 729 -3.76 -4.21 -4.89
N ARG A 730 -2.82 -3.28 -5.14
CA ARG A 730 -2.57 -2.67 -6.45
C ARG A 730 -1.20 -3.08 -6.99
N PRO A 731 -1.02 -3.19 -8.30
CA PRO A 731 0.30 -3.42 -8.88
C PRO A 731 1.23 -2.23 -8.59
N LEU A 732 2.52 -2.52 -8.41
CA LEU A 732 3.53 -1.49 -8.26
C LEU A 732 3.67 -0.67 -9.53
N MET A 733 3.76 0.66 -9.37
CA MET A 733 4.26 1.52 -10.44
C MET A 733 5.65 1.06 -10.87
N PRO A 734 6.01 1.18 -12.16
CA PRO A 734 7.28 0.66 -12.69
C PRO A 734 8.50 1.06 -11.85
N VAL A 735 8.57 2.31 -11.42
CA VAL A 735 9.66 2.86 -10.59
C VAL A 735 9.77 2.24 -9.19
N LEU A 736 8.70 1.62 -8.69
CA LEU A 736 8.62 0.98 -7.38
C LEU A 736 8.86 -0.53 -7.43
N ARG A 737 8.99 -1.12 -8.63
CA ARG A 737 9.18 -2.58 -8.80
C ARG A 737 10.50 -3.09 -8.20
N ASP A 738 11.46 -2.18 -8.05
CA ASP A 738 12.72 -2.42 -7.34
C ASP A 738 12.49 -2.45 -5.82
N ASN A 739 12.24 -3.65 -5.28
CA ASN A 739 11.87 -3.91 -3.89
C ASN A 739 12.84 -3.41 -2.80
N PHE A 740 14.15 -3.29 -3.06
CA PHE A 740 15.16 -2.85 -2.09
C PHE A 740 14.95 -1.42 -1.63
N TRP A 741 14.83 -0.45 -2.56
CA TRP A 741 14.70 0.95 -2.19
C TRP A 741 13.36 1.21 -1.52
N LEU A 742 12.30 0.57 -2.04
CA LEU A 742 11.00 0.52 -1.37
C LEU A 742 11.13 0.02 0.08
N LEU A 743 11.87 -1.07 0.30
CA LEU A 743 12.07 -1.64 1.62
C LEU A 743 12.87 -0.71 2.54
N ILE A 744 14.03 -0.20 2.11
CA ILE A 744 14.94 0.50 3.01
C ILE A 744 14.57 1.97 3.22
N HIS A 745 14.22 2.71 2.16
CA HIS A 745 13.92 4.13 2.26
C HIS A 745 12.53 4.33 2.86
N VAL A 746 11.51 3.71 2.27
CA VAL A 746 10.12 3.96 2.65
C VAL A 746 9.82 3.41 4.05
N LEU A 747 10.31 2.22 4.43
CA LEU A 747 10.13 1.77 5.82
C LEU A 747 10.83 2.68 6.82
N THR A 748 12.01 3.21 6.49
CA THR A 748 12.75 4.13 7.38
C THR A 748 11.99 5.45 7.57
N ILE A 749 11.47 6.04 6.48
CA ILE A 749 10.71 7.29 6.57
C ILE A 749 9.39 7.10 7.32
N VAL A 750 8.66 6.01 7.07
CA VAL A 750 7.40 5.74 7.77
C VAL A 750 7.65 5.40 9.25
N ALA A 751 8.75 4.73 9.57
CA ALA A 751 9.15 4.52 10.97
C ALA A 751 9.46 5.84 11.69
N SER A 752 10.00 6.84 10.98
CA SER A 752 10.17 8.19 11.52
C SER A 752 8.82 8.85 11.85
N TYR A 753 7.81 8.65 11.00
CA TYR A 753 6.45 9.13 11.24
C TYR A 753 5.83 8.46 12.47
N GLY A 754 6.07 7.15 12.65
CA GLY A 754 5.68 6.43 13.88
C GLY A 754 6.32 7.01 15.14
N ALA A 755 7.62 7.31 15.12
CA ALA A 755 8.30 7.95 16.25
C ALA A 755 7.77 9.39 16.51
N GLY A 756 7.52 10.15 15.44
CA GLY A 756 6.89 11.47 15.51
C GLY A 756 5.48 11.44 16.07
N ALA A 757 4.66 10.46 15.65
CA ALA A 757 3.30 10.25 16.16
C ALA A 757 3.29 9.86 17.65
N LEU A 758 4.26 9.08 18.11
CA LEU A 758 4.44 8.81 19.54
C LEU A 758 4.80 10.09 20.31
N ALA A 759 5.69 10.93 19.79
CA ALA A 759 6.03 12.22 20.40
C ALA A 759 4.83 13.19 20.42
N TRP A 760 3.99 13.17 19.38
CA TRP A 760 2.73 13.93 19.31
C TRP A 760 1.74 13.46 20.38
N GLY A 761 1.57 12.14 20.57
CA GLY A 761 0.71 11.60 21.63
C GLY A 761 1.18 11.96 23.04
N LEU A 762 2.48 11.82 23.30
CA LEU A 762 3.08 12.19 24.59
C LEU A 762 2.96 13.71 24.85
N GLY A 763 3.13 14.53 23.82
CA GLY A 763 2.93 15.98 23.87
C GLY A 763 1.50 16.35 24.22
N ASN A 764 0.51 15.73 23.56
CA ASN A 764 -0.91 15.96 23.86
C ASN A 764 -1.28 15.59 25.30
N ILE A 765 -0.78 14.47 25.82
CA ILE A 765 -0.98 14.11 27.23
C ILE A 765 -0.34 15.16 28.15
N ALA A 766 0.86 15.63 27.84
CA ALA A 766 1.53 16.67 28.62
C ALA A 766 0.74 17.99 28.61
N LEU A 767 0.23 18.40 27.45
CA LEU A 767 -0.62 19.59 27.29
C LEU A 767 -1.94 19.45 28.05
N ALA A 768 -2.54 18.25 28.09
CA ALA A 768 -3.71 17.99 28.92
C ALA A 768 -3.40 18.20 30.42
N TYR A 769 -2.21 17.81 30.90
CA TYR A 769 -1.78 18.14 32.26
C TYR A 769 -1.59 19.64 32.46
N TYR A 770 -1.03 20.38 31.50
CA TYR A 770 -0.96 21.85 31.59
C TYR A 770 -2.35 22.49 31.59
N LEU A 771 -3.29 21.97 30.81
CA LEU A 771 -4.62 22.55 30.66
C LEU A 771 -5.58 22.17 31.79
N PHE A 772 -5.48 20.98 32.38
CA PHE A 772 -6.44 20.50 33.39
C PHE A 772 -5.81 20.17 34.74
N GLY A 773 -4.49 19.98 34.79
CA GLY A 773 -3.77 19.56 35.98
C GLY A 773 -3.71 20.63 37.08
N ARG A 774 -3.45 20.16 38.31
CA ARG A 774 -3.29 21.02 39.48
C ARG A 774 -1.89 21.62 39.51
N TYR A 775 -1.81 22.94 39.41
CA TYR A 775 -0.58 23.70 39.61
C TYR A 775 -0.17 23.67 41.08
N ARG A 776 1.12 23.60 41.33
CA ARG A 776 1.72 23.46 42.67
C ARG A 776 2.33 24.78 43.12
N LYS A 777 2.37 25.00 44.43
CA LYS A 777 3.01 26.19 45.02
C LYS A 777 4.53 26.23 44.70
N PRO A 778 5.15 27.42 44.64
CA PRO A 778 6.61 27.55 44.52
C PRO A 778 7.32 26.73 45.61
N ALA A 779 8.52 26.21 45.31
CA ALA A 779 9.33 25.59 46.37
C ALA A 779 9.79 26.72 47.28
N LEU A 780 9.52 26.64 48.58
CA LEU A 780 10.29 27.43 49.54
C LEU A 780 11.73 26.95 49.42
N ALA A 781 12.66 27.87 49.14
CA ALA A 781 14.08 27.57 49.29
C ALA A 781 14.29 27.07 50.72
N THR A 782 14.77 25.84 50.87
CA THR A 782 15.26 25.38 52.18
C THR A 782 16.42 26.29 52.55
N GLY A 783 16.58 26.64 53.84
CA GLY A 783 17.55 27.65 54.30
C GLY A 783 19.01 27.43 53.88
N VAL A 784 19.33 26.23 53.38
CA VAL A 784 20.63 25.87 52.82
C VAL A 784 20.90 26.58 51.48
N ASP A 785 19.90 26.73 50.61
CA ASP A 785 20.04 27.43 49.32
C ASP A 785 20.22 28.95 49.48
N ALA A 786 19.70 29.51 50.57
CA ALA A 786 19.90 30.92 50.91
C ALA A 786 21.32 31.16 51.44
N ALA A 787 21.83 30.26 52.29
CA ALA A 787 23.17 30.36 52.87
C ALA A 787 24.29 30.20 51.82
N LEU A 788 24.09 29.33 50.81
CA LEU A 788 25.05 29.15 49.71
C LEU A 788 25.07 30.33 48.73
N ARG A 789 23.99 31.13 48.66
CA ARG A 789 23.90 32.30 47.78
C ARG A 789 24.54 33.56 48.34
N THR A 790 24.65 33.68 49.65
CA THR A 790 25.15 34.90 50.29
C THR A 790 26.64 34.93 50.51
N GLY A 791 27.41 33.88 50.16
CA GLY A 791 28.87 33.94 49.98
C GLY A 791 29.66 34.81 50.95
N ALA A 792 29.27 34.86 52.23
CA ALA A 792 29.86 35.76 53.21
C ALA A 792 29.95 35.02 54.55
N ALA A 793 31.08 34.35 54.73
CA ALA A 793 31.68 34.33 56.05
C ALA A 793 32.24 35.73 56.29
N ASP A 794 31.41 36.64 56.82
CA ASP A 794 31.97 37.78 57.53
C ASP A 794 31.09 38.21 58.71
N THR A 795 31.73 38.21 59.86
CA THR A 795 31.24 38.63 61.16
C THR A 795 31.35 40.15 61.24
N SER A 796 30.23 40.87 61.08
CA SER A 796 29.89 42.13 61.78
C SER A 796 28.91 42.98 60.96
N SER A 797 27.70 43.14 61.50
CA SER A 797 26.91 44.37 61.46
C SER A 797 25.48 44.09 61.93
N GLN A 798 25.30 44.16 63.25
CA GLN A 798 24.02 44.56 63.81
C GLN A 798 23.80 46.03 63.43
N HIS A 799 23.23 46.34 62.27
CA HIS A 799 22.58 47.64 61.98
C HIS A 799 21.86 47.55 60.61
N GLY A 800 20.69 46.93 60.58
CA GLY A 800 19.87 46.83 59.37
C GLY A 800 18.53 46.11 59.52
N ALA A 801 18.23 45.57 60.71
CA ALA A 801 16.90 45.06 61.03
C ALA A 801 16.00 46.24 61.40
N ASN A 802 15.43 46.94 60.40
CA ASN A 802 14.19 47.73 60.46
C ASN A 802 13.99 48.56 59.19
N MET A 803 13.81 47.92 58.02
CA MET A 803 13.19 48.56 56.84
C MET A 803 12.78 47.52 55.79
N ALA A 804 11.90 46.58 56.18
CA ALA A 804 11.21 45.71 55.22
C ALA A 804 9.81 45.32 55.73
N THR A 805 9.06 46.29 56.25
CA THR A 805 7.66 46.14 56.62
C THR A 805 6.85 47.30 56.06
N SER A 806 6.77 47.43 54.74
CA SER A 806 5.67 48.11 54.04
C SER A 806 5.85 48.07 52.52
N SER A 807 5.30 47.06 51.86
CA SER A 807 4.58 47.27 50.60
C SER A 807 3.54 46.17 50.43
N GLY A 808 2.29 46.53 50.71
CA GLY A 808 1.13 45.75 50.33
C GLY A 808 1.01 45.74 48.81
N GLY A 809 1.52 44.68 48.21
CA GLY A 809 1.33 44.35 46.81
C GLY A 809 1.54 42.85 46.69
N GLY A 810 0.47 42.07 46.76
CA GLY A 810 0.53 40.61 46.71
C GLY A 810 1.13 40.13 45.39
N ALA A 811 2.45 40.00 45.32
CA ALA A 811 3.12 39.34 44.21
C ALA A 811 2.65 37.88 44.19
N ARG A 812 1.72 37.55 43.28
CA ARG A 812 1.34 36.16 42.99
C ARG A 812 2.63 35.41 42.67
N MET A 813 3.11 34.57 43.58
CA MET A 813 4.29 33.76 43.33
C MET A 813 4.00 32.77 42.19
N ALA A 814 4.92 32.67 41.21
CA ALA A 814 4.80 31.76 40.08
C ALA A 814 4.54 30.31 40.53
N MET A 815 3.42 29.75 40.09
CA MET A 815 3.07 28.37 40.40
C MET A 815 3.91 27.43 39.52
N ARG A 816 4.21 26.23 40.04
CA ARG A 816 4.90 25.17 39.29
C ARG A 816 3.91 24.27 38.56
N PRO A 817 4.20 23.83 37.33
CA PRO A 817 3.34 22.92 36.61
C PRO A 817 3.26 21.53 37.28
N PRO A 818 2.26 20.71 36.89
CA PRO A 818 2.13 19.33 37.37
C PRO A 818 3.42 18.52 37.18
N GLU A 819 3.73 17.63 38.12
CA GLU A 819 4.97 16.86 38.10
C GLU A 819 5.11 15.95 36.88
N ALA A 820 3.98 15.39 36.43
CA ALA A 820 3.91 14.52 35.26
C ALA A 820 4.46 15.18 33.99
N CYS A 821 4.34 16.51 33.85
CA CYS A 821 4.82 17.24 32.69
C CYS A 821 6.35 17.14 32.50
N ALA A 822 7.12 17.03 33.59
CA ALA A 822 8.57 16.91 33.50
C ALA A 822 9.00 15.54 32.94
N ALA A 823 8.38 14.46 33.46
CA ALA A 823 8.62 13.11 32.96
C ALA A 823 8.19 12.98 31.48
N LEU A 824 6.98 13.46 31.14
CA LEU A 824 6.47 13.44 29.77
C LEU A 824 7.34 14.25 28.80
N ALA A 825 7.93 15.36 29.24
CA ALA A 825 8.86 16.13 28.42
C ALA A 825 10.14 15.34 28.10
N GLY A 826 10.75 14.69 29.10
CA GLY A 826 11.91 13.81 28.86
C GLY A 826 11.59 12.68 27.88
N TYR A 827 10.39 12.13 27.96
CA TYR A 827 9.91 11.07 27.08
C TYR A 827 9.66 11.54 25.65
N THR A 828 9.02 12.71 25.51
CA THR A 828 8.80 13.37 24.22
C THR A 828 10.12 13.67 23.55
N TYR A 829 11.12 14.16 24.30
CA TYR A 829 12.46 14.42 23.77
C TYR A 829 13.09 13.17 23.16
N LYS A 830 13.04 12.02 23.86
CA LYS A 830 13.57 10.75 23.34
C LYS A 830 12.85 10.27 22.09
N ALA A 831 11.52 10.39 22.03
CA ALA A 831 10.76 10.02 20.84
C ALA A 831 11.13 10.91 19.63
N ILE A 832 11.30 12.22 19.84
CA ILE A 832 11.76 13.16 18.80
C ILE A 832 13.19 12.81 18.33
N GLN A 833 14.10 12.41 19.23
CA GLN A 833 15.44 11.96 18.83
C GLN A 833 15.38 10.77 17.87
N VAL A 834 14.53 9.78 18.15
CA VAL A 834 14.32 8.63 17.24
C VAL A 834 13.73 9.11 15.91
N ALA A 835 12.73 9.99 15.94
CA ALA A 835 12.12 10.55 14.74
C ALA A 835 13.15 11.27 13.86
N VAL A 836 13.99 12.14 14.43
CA VAL A 836 15.01 12.89 13.68
C VAL A 836 16.04 11.96 13.04
N VAL A 837 16.53 10.97 13.77
CA VAL A 837 17.53 10.01 13.23
C VAL A 837 16.96 9.26 12.03
N LEU A 838 15.73 8.74 12.16
CA LEU A 838 15.07 8.00 11.09
C LEU A 838 14.66 8.93 9.93
N LEU A 839 14.22 10.15 10.21
CA LEU A 839 13.81 11.11 9.19
C LEU A 839 15.03 11.59 8.37
N ALA A 840 16.16 11.84 9.03
CA ALA A 840 17.42 12.18 8.36
C ALA A 840 17.94 11.01 7.50
N ALA A 841 18.01 9.81 8.08
CA ALA A 841 18.42 8.61 7.35
C ALA A 841 17.48 8.34 6.16
N GLY A 842 16.17 8.42 6.37
CA GLY A 842 15.16 8.28 5.31
C GLY A 842 15.34 9.32 4.21
N THR A 843 15.57 10.59 4.54
CA THR A 843 15.78 11.65 3.54
C THR A 843 17.04 11.40 2.69
N ILE A 844 18.14 10.94 3.30
CA ILE A 844 19.38 10.59 2.57
C ILE A 844 19.18 9.37 1.67
N LEU A 845 18.53 8.31 2.18
CA LEU A 845 18.22 7.12 1.39
C LEU A 845 17.24 7.45 0.25
N GLY A 846 16.37 8.44 0.44
CA GLY A 846 15.45 8.93 -0.58
C GLY A 846 16.17 9.60 -1.73
N ALA A 847 17.19 10.40 -1.44
CA ALA A 847 18.03 11.04 -2.47
C ALA A 847 18.80 10.00 -3.32
N LEU A 848 19.32 8.94 -2.68
CA LEU A 848 19.95 7.84 -3.42
C LEU A 848 18.95 7.07 -4.30
N TRP A 849 17.74 6.84 -3.80
CA TRP A 849 16.68 6.23 -4.60
C TRP A 849 16.22 7.13 -5.75
N ALA A 850 16.16 8.45 -5.54
CA ALA A 850 15.77 9.42 -6.55
C ALA A 850 16.70 9.39 -7.78
N ASP A 851 18.00 9.19 -7.56
CA ASP A 851 18.97 9.03 -8.63
C ASP A 851 18.69 7.78 -9.47
N VAL A 852 18.39 6.66 -8.80
CA VAL A 852 18.04 5.41 -9.46
C VAL A 852 16.72 5.51 -10.23
N ALA A 853 15.74 6.22 -9.67
CA ALA A 853 14.38 6.33 -10.20
C ALA A 853 14.23 7.36 -11.33
N TRP A 854 14.85 8.54 -11.19
CA TRP A 854 14.65 9.68 -12.07
C TRP A 854 15.96 10.25 -12.65
N GLY A 855 17.11 9.63 -12.39
CA GLY A 855 18.41 10.08 -12.88
C GLY A 855 18.93 11.36 -12.22
N ARG A 856 18.39 11.74 -11.05
CA ARG A 856 18.84 12.90 -10.27
C ARG A 856 18.86 12.63 -8.77
N PHE A 857 19.93 13.04 -8.09
CA PHE A 857 20.09 12.87 -6.64
C PHE A 857 19.08 13.69 -5.81
N TRP A 858 18.79 14.91 -6.22
CA TRP A 858 17.86 15.80 -5.52
C TRP A 858 17.26 16.82 -6.50
N GLY A 859 16.09 17.32 -6.15
CA GLY A 859 15.30 18.28 -6.88
C GLY A 859 14.45 19.09 -5.92
N TRP A 860 13.76 20.08 -6.45
CA TRP A 860 12.91 20.96 -5.65
C TRP A 860 11.44 20.57 -5.76
N ASP A 861 11.16 19.28 -5.93
CA ASP A 861 9.77 18.82 -5.94
C ASP A 861 9.16 18.90 -4.53
N PRO A 862 7.83 19.07 -4.43
CA PRO A 862 7.18 19.29 -3.15
C PRO A 862 7.46 18.21 -2.09
N LYS A 863 7.66 16.93 -2.46
CA LYS A 863 7.91 15.88 -1.45
C LYS A 863 9.31 15.97 -0.88
N GLU A 864 10.32 16.14 -1.72
CA GLU A 864 11.71 16.32 -1.30
C GLU A 864 11.84 17.58 -0.41
N VAL A 865 11.22 18.68 -0.81
CA VAL A 865 11.22 19.94 -0.03
C VAL A 865 10.54 19.77 1.33
N TRP A 866 9.35 19.15 1.37
CA TRP A 866 8.64 18.95 2.64
C TRP A 866 9.31 17.91 3.55
N ALA A 867 10.05 16.94 3.00
CA ALA A 867 10.88 16.04 3.80
C ALA A 867 11.99 16.83 4.52
N LEU A 868 12.67 17.74 3.81
CA LEU A 868 13.67 18.63 4.38
C LEU A 868 13.07 19.59 5.43
N ILE A 869 11.92 20.22 5.14
CA ILE A 869 11.23 21.10 6.10
C ILE A 869 10.89 20.34 7.38
N SER A 870 10.30 19.14 7.26
CA SER A 870 9.98 18.30 8.41
C SER A 870 11.21 17.96 9.24
N LEU A 871 12.34 17.64 8.60
CA LEU A 871 13.60 17.40 9.30
C LEU A 871 14.08 18.65 10.05
N LEU A 872 14.10 19.81 9.40
CA LEU A 872 14.54 21.06 10.01
C LEU A 872 13.66 21.48 11.19
N VAL A 873 12.34 21.29 11.09
CA VAL A 873 11.40 21.57 12.19
C VAL A 873 11.71 20.71 13.41
N TYR A 874 11.88 19.40 13.23
CA TYR A 874 12.17 18.50 14.35
C TYR A 874 13.57 18.73 14.94
N VAL A 875 14.57 19.03 14.11
CA VAL A 875 15.90 19.44 14.55
C VAL A 875 15.84 20.74 15.36
N ALA A 876 15.08 21.75 14.90
CA ALA A 876 14.91 23.00 15.63
C ALA A 876 14.28 22.80 17.01
N ILE A 877 13.30 21.88 17.13
CA ILE A 877 12.70 21.53 18.43
C ILE A 877 13.74 20.90 19.37
N LEU A 878 14.54 19.94 18.88
CA LEU A 878 15.61 19.32 19.69
C LEU A 878 16.69 20.33 20.08
N HIS A 879 17.14 21.14 19.12
CA HIS A 879 18.19 22.13 19.33
C HIS A 879 17.74 23.21 20.31
N GLY A 880 16.51 23.71 20.18
CA GLY A 880 15.93 24.66 21.13
C GLY A 880 15.88 24.11 22.56
N ARG A 881 15.64 22.80 22.71
CA ARG A 881 15.67 22.15 24.02
C ARG A 881 17.09 22.01 24.55
N TYR A 882 18.03 21.58 23.71
CA TYR A 882 19.44 21.44 24.05
C TYR A 882 20.08 22.77 24.46
N ALA A 883 19.78 23.84 23.72
CA ALA A 883 20.26 25.20 24.00
C ALA A 883 19.56 25.89 25.18
N GLY A 884 18.59 25.22 25.83
CA GLY A 884 17.83 25.79 26.95
C GLY A 884 16.83 26.89 26.56
N ILE A 885 16.60 27.10 25.27
CA ILE A 885 15.62 28.07 24.74
C ILE A 885 14.19 27.60 25.05
N THR A 886 13.93 26.29 24.94
CA THR A 886 12.60 25.70 25.17
C THR A 886 12.52 24.87 26.46
N GLY A 887 11.61 25.28 27.35
CA GLY A 887 11.26 24.54 28.55
C GLY A 887 10.38 23.30 28.27
N ASN A 888 9.94 22.61 29.32
CA ASN A 888 9.13 21.40 29.19
C ASN A 888 7.80 21.65 28.44
N PHE A 889 7.21 22.83 28.61
CA PHE A 889 6.01 23.24 27.87
C PHE A 889 6.32 23.42 26.38
N GLY A 890 7.39 24.16 26.05
CA GLY A 890 7.79 24.42 24.66
C GLY A 890 8.11 23.15 23.89
N LEU A 891 8.70 22.13 24.56
CA LEU A 891 8.92 20.82 23.96
C LEU A 891 7.60 20.07 23.66
N ALA A 892 6.63 20.10 24.57
CA ALA A 892 5.33 19.45 24.38
C ALA A 892 4.48 20.16 23.31
N ALA A 893 4.47 21.50 23.31
CA ALA A 893 3.82 22.28 22.25
C ALA A 893 4.53 22.07 20.90
N GLY A 894 5.86 22.09 20.90
CA GLY A 894 6.69 21.84 19.72
C GLY A 894 6.46 20.47 19.11
N SER A 895 6.29 19.40 19.91
CA SER A 895 6.01 18.07 19.36
C SER A 895 4.65 17.99 18.67
N VAL A 896 3.65 18.73 19.17
CA VAL A 896 2.31 18.77 18.56
C VAL A 896 2.29 19.61 17.28
N LEU A 897 2.91 20.79 17.31
CA LEU A 897 3.01 21.66 16.13
C LEU A 897 3.93 21.07 15.05
N GLY A 898 5.04 20.43 15.46
CA GLY A 898 5.96 19.76 14.55
C GLY A 898 5.30 18.61 13.78
N ALA A 899 4.37 17.88 14.40
CA ALA A 899 3.61 16.83 13.72
C ALA A 899 2.83 17.36 12.50
N THR A 900 2.46 18.65 12.46
CA THR A 900 1.83 19.27 11.29
C THR A 900 2.74 19.24 10.06
N ALA A 901 4.06 19.37 10.24
CA ALA A 901 5.01 19.27 9.12
C ALA A 901 5.01 17.86 8.50
N ILE A 902 5.00 16.81 9.34
CA ILE A 902 4.91 15.42 8.87
C ILE A 902 3.58 15.16 8.15
N ILE A 903 2.46 15.67 8.70
CA ILE A 903 1.14 15.55 8.04
C ILE A 903 1.16 16.28 6.69
N MET A 904 1.82 17.43 6.58
CA MET A 904 1.97 18.14 5.31
C MET A 904 2.82 17.33 4.32
N SER A 905 3.94 16.74 4.73
CA SER A 905 4.77 15.88 3.88
C SER A 905 4.00 14.65 3.36
N TRP A 906 3.20 14.01 4.22
CA TRP A 906 2.50 12.77 3.89
C TRP A 906 1.12 12.97 3.24
N TYR A 907 0.26 13.79 3.84
CA TYR A 907 -1.09 14.07 3.33
C TYR A 907 -1.11 15.31 2.44
N GLY A 908 -0.51 16.41 2.90
CA GLY A 908 -0.56 17.70 2.22
C GLY A 908 0.00 17.68 0.80
N VAL A 909 1.17 17.08 0.58
CA VAL A 909 1.74 17.02 -0.77
C VAL A 909 0.88 16.17 -1.72
N ASN A 910 0.32 15.05 -1.24
CA ASN A 910 -0.50 14.15 -2.06
C ASN A 910 -1.88 14.75 -2.39
N PHE A 911 -2.57 15.40 -1.45
CA PHE A 911 -3.97 15.84 -1.64
C PHE A 911 -4.19 17.33 -1.74
N VAL A 912 -3.30 18.15 -1.18
CA VAL A 912 -3.46 19.62 -1.16
C VAL A 912 -2.68 20.26 -2.30
N LEU A 913 -1.46 19.78 -2.55
CA LEU A 913 -0.64 20.29 -3.67
C LEU A 913 -0.89 19.50 -4.96
N GLY A 914 -1.09 18.19 -4.87
CA GLY A 914 -1.46 17.33 -5.99
C GLY A 914 -0.44 17.34 -7.14
N ALA A 915 0.83 17.63 -6.86
CA ALA A 915 1.87 17.86 -7.86
C ALA A 915 3.21 17.19 -7.50
N GLY A 916 3.87 16.61 -8.49
CA GLY A 916 5.24 16.07 -8.40
C GLY A 916 5.35 14.57 -8.70
N LEU A 917 6.53 14.15 -9.17
CA LEU A 917 6.87 12.77 -9.60
C LEU A 917 6.67 11.68 -8.52
N HIS A 918 6.54 12.10 -7.26
CA HIS A 918 6.38 11.22 -6.12
C HIS A 918 4.93 11.07 -5.66
N SER A 919 3.97 11.81 -6.23
CA SER A 919 2.57 11.73 -5.80
C SER A 919 1.94 10.42 -6.30
N TYR A 920 1.62 9.52 -5.38
CA TYR A 920 1.13 8.16 -5.69
C TYR A 920 -0.28 7.90 -5.14
N GLY A 921 -0.80 8.82 -4.34
CA GLY A 921 -2.16 8.79 -3.81
C GLY A 921 -2.97 9.91 -4.42
N PHE A 922 -3.59 9.66 -5.57
CA PHE A 922 -4.56 10.60 -6.15
C PHE A 922 -5.95 10.22 -5.64
N GLY A 923 -6.58 11.13 -4.93
CA GLY A 923 -7.90 10.93 -4.35
C GLY A 923 -8.40 12.24 -3.77
N GLU A 924 -8.76 13.19 -4.63
CA GLU A 924 -9.37 14.45 -4.22
C GLU A 924 -10.75 14.18 -3.60
N SER A 925 -10.77 13.82 -2.32
CA SER A 925 -11.94 13.99 -1.47
C SER A 925 -11.79 15.33 -0.78
N GLU A 926 -12.55 16.32 -1.25
CA GLU A 926 -12.69 17.62 -0.60
C GLU A 926 -13.02 17.45 0.90
N GLN A 927 -13.82 16.44 1.23
CA GLN A 927 -14.14 16.03 2.59
C GLN A 927 -12.89 15.60 3.40
N GLY A 928 -11.96 14.84 2.79
CA GLY A 928 -10.73 14.41 3.46
C GLY A 928 -9.88 15.59 3.92
N GLN A 929 -9.74 16.61 3.06
CA GLN A 929 -8.99 17.82 3.39
C GLN A 929 -9.62 18.58 4.55
N ILE A 930 -10.96 18.69 4.56
CA ILE A 930 -11.72 19.31 5.66
C ILE A 930 -11.51 18.55 6.97
N TYR A 931 -11.57 17.21 6.96
CA TYR A 931 -11.34 16.40 8.17
C TYR A 931 -9.92 16.59 8.73
N VAL A 932 -8.90 16.47 7.88
CA VAL A 932 -7.50 16.63 8.31
C VAL A 932 -7.24 18.06 8.79
N GLY A 933 -7.70 19.07 8.05
CA GLY A 933 -7.60 20.48 8.42
C GLY A 933 -8.28 20.79 9.76
N SER A 934 -9.48 20.26 9.99
CA SER A 934 -10.22 20.42 11.24
C SER A 934 -9.49 19.78 12.43
N CYS A 935 -8.91 18.60 12.25
CA CYS A 935 -8.09 17.93 13.27
C CYS A 935 -6.83 18.72 13.64
N ILE A 936 -6.14 19.30 12.65
CA ILE A 936 -4.97 20.17 12.86
C ILE A 936 -5.38 21.43 13.64
N LEU A 937 -6.44 22.11 13.17
CA LEU A 937 -6.95 23.32 13.82
C LEU A 937 -7.35 23.03 15.27
N ALA A 938 -8.05 21.93 15.54
CA ALA A 938 -8.41 21.52 16.88
C ALA A 938 -7.18 21.29 17.79
N ASN A 939 -6.12 20.66 17.28
CA ASN A 939 -4.85 20.52 18.01
C ASN A 939 -4.19 21.88 18.31
N TRP A 940 -4.19 22.79 17.34
CA TRP A 940 -3.60 24.13 17.54
C TRP A 940 -4.38 24.95 18.56
N VAL A 941 -5.72 24.92 18.51
CA VAL A 941 -6.58 25.54 19.52
C VAL A 941 -6.31 24.94 20.90
N PHE A 942 -6.16 23.61 21.00
CA PHE A 942 -5.83 22.94 22.25
C PHE A 942 -4.47 23.38 22.82
N VAL A 943 -3.43 23.50 21.97
CA VAL A 943 -2.12 24.06 22.34
C VAL A 943 -2.28 25.50 22.84
N GLY A 944 -3.07 26.33 22.14
CA GLY A 944 -3.35 27.72 22.52
C GLY A 944 -4.01 27.82 23.90
N LEU A 945 -5.06 27.03 24.17
CA LEU A 945 -5.72 26.98 25.47
C LEU A 945 -4.76 26.55 26.59
N ALA A 946 -3.94 25.52 26.34
CA ALA A 946 -2.93 25.05 27.28
C ALA A 946 -1.86 26.14 27.53
N ALA A 947 -1.45 26.88 26.50
CA ALA A 947 -0.51 27.99 26.60
C ALA A 947 -1.08 29.12 27.45
N THR A 948 -2.32 29.55 27.20
CA THR A 948 -2.98 30.60 27.97
C THR A 948 -3.02 30.24 29.46
N ARG A 949 -3.44 29.01 29.81
CA ARG A 949 -3.43 28.55 31.20
C ARG A 949 -2.03 28.46 31.78
N TYR A 950 -1.06 27.95 31.02
CA TYR A 950 0.32 27.85 31.47
C TYR A 950 0.93 29.20 31.79
N PHE A 951 0.83 30.16 30.88
CA PHE A 951 1.41 31.47 31.08
C PHE A 951 0.69 32.23 32.19
N THR A 952 -0.64 32.21 32.26
CA THR A 952 -1.40 32.87 33.35
C THR A 952 -1.06 32.34 34.75
N MET A 953 -0.77 31.04 34.89
CA MET A 953 -0.41 30.42 36.17
C MET A 953 1.07 30.62 36.54
N THR A 954 1.94 30.88 35.56
CA THR A 954 3.40 30.96 35.74
C THR A 954 3.98 32.38 35.62
N SER A 955 3.22 33.34 35.08
CA SER A 955 3.65 34.74 34.84
C SER A 955 3.75 35.61 36.10
N GLY A 956 3.81 35.01 37.29
CA GLY A 956 3.96 35.70 38.56
C GLY A 956 5.42 35.86 38.98
N GLY A 957 6.14 36.86 38.45
CA GLY A 957 7.35 37.52 39.01
C GLY A 957 8.50 36.68 39.61
N GLY A 958 8.50 35.36 39.53
CA GLY A 958 9.50 34.46 40.10
C GLY A 958 10.60 34.13 39.09
N PRO A 959 11.82 33.82 39.55
CA PRO A 959 12.92 33.49 38.64
C PRO A 959 12.51 32.30 37.75
N LYS A 960 12.80 32.43 36.44
CA LYS A 960 12.68 31.34 35.47
C LYS A 960 13.26 30.08 36.10
N GLN A 961 12.51 28.98 36.02
CA GLN A 961 12.93 27.67 36.50
C GLN A 961 14.41 27.48 36.12
N PRO A 962 15.33 27.29 37.09
CA PRO A 962 16.72 27.15 36.73
C PRO A 962 16.84 25.99 35.74
N PRO A 963 17.75 26.08 34.75
CA PRO A 963 18.12 24.89 33.99
C PRO A 963 18.33 23.76 35.00
N GLN A 964 17.90 22.53 34.67
CA GLN A 964 18.34 21.37 35.44
C GLN A 964 19.83 21.51 35.70
N PRO A 965 20.32 21.19 36.91
CA PRO A 965 21.68 21.53 37.32
C PRO A 965 22.66 20.99 36.29
N THR A 966 23.09 21.85 35.37
CA THR A 966 24.38 21.71 34.74
C THR A 966 25.34 21.90 35.90
N LEU A 967 26.21 20.91 36.12
CA LEU A 967 27.26 20.95 37.14
C LEU A 967 27.80 22.38 37.27
N PRO A 968 27.85 22.96 38.49
CA PRO A 968 28.41 24.29 38.67
C PRO A 968 29.77 24.33 37.98
N SER A 969 29.98 25.30 37.09
CA SER A 969 31.23 25.42 36.33
C SER A 969 32.47 25.43 37.23
N GLY A 970 32.33 25.90 38.48
CA GLY A 970 33.35 25.81 39.52
C GLY A 970 33.64 24.40 40.04
N LEU A 971 32.66 23.49 40.07
CA LEU A 971 32.83 22.09 40.50
C LEU A 971 33.49 21.23 39.41
N VAL A 972 33.21 21.51 38.13
CA VAL A 972 33.94 20.90 37.00
C VAL A 972 35.36 21.41 36.89
N ALA A 973 35.60 22.70 37.21
CA ALA A 973 36.93 23.28 37.27
C ALA A 973 37.74 22.75 38.46
N ALA A 974 37.12 22.61 39.64
CA ALA A 974 37.74 21.99 40.82
C ALA A 974 38.06 20.51 40.58
N ALA A 975 37.12 19.73 40.02
CA ALA A 975 37.33 18.32 39.69
C ALA A 975 38.34 18.10 38.53
N LYS A 976 38.52 19.09 37.63
CA LYS A 976 39.58 19.07 36.62
C LYS A 976 40.95 19.44 37.19
N ALA A 977 41.00 20.38 38.13
CA ALA A 977 42.23 20.76 38.83
C ALA A 977 42.73 19.62 39.74
N GLU A 978 41.81 18.96 40.46
CA GLU A 978 42.13 17.83 41.34
C GLU A 978 42.57 16.57 40.55
N ASN A 979 42.01 16.36 39.35
CA ASN A 979 42.48 15.31 38.40
C ASN A 979 43.84 15.62 37.76
N GLN A 980 44.29 16.88 37.76
CA GLN A 980 45.63 17.26 37.28
C GLN A 980 46.70 17.08 38.36
N GLU A 981 46.33 17.16 39.63
CA GLU A 981 47.23 16.90 40.78
C GLU A 981 47.27 15.41 41.16
N ALA A 982 46.17 14.66 40.99
CA ALA A 982 46.10 13.23 41.25
C ALA A 982 46.46 12.42 39.99
N GLY A 983 47.77 12.23 39.74
CA GLY A 983 48.24 11.41 38.63
C GLY A 983 47.62 10.00 38.61
N GLY A 984 46.67 9.76 37.72
CA GLY A 984 46.41 8.45 37.12
C GLY A 984 45.39 7.50 37.76
N ALA A 985 44.40 7.94 38.56
CA ALA A 985 43.33 7.03 39.03
C ALA A 985 41.91 7.63 38.91
N THR A 986 41.06 6.94 38.13
CA THR A 986 39.59 7.02 37.96
C THR A 986 38.92 8.41 38.02
N PRO A 987 38.24 8.86 36.94
CA PRO A 987 37.62 10.18 36.93
C PRO A 987 36.34 10.21 37.79
N ILE A 988 36.44 10.80 38.98
CA ILE A 988 35.34 11.15 39.89
C ILE A 988 34.22 11.95 39.18
N ALA A 989 34.56 12.65 38.09
CA ALA A 989 33.60 13.35 37.24
C ALA A 989 32.56 12.43 36.56
N ALA A 990 32.92 11.18 36.24
CA ALA A 990 32.01 10.23 35.58
C ALA A 990 30.95 9.66 36.54
N GLU A 991 31.32 9.39 37.80
CA GLU A 991 30.39 8.92 38.83
C GLU A 991 29.40 10.02 39.26
N ILE A 992 29.83 11.28 39.27
CA ILE A 992 28.96 12.42 39.56
C ILE A 992 27.95 12.66 38.42
N GLU A 993 28.36 12.46 37.17
CA GLU A 993 27.45 12.57 36.02
C GLU A 993 26.42 11.42 36.01
N GLU A 994 26.82 10.19 36.38
CA GLU A 994 25.94 9.03 36.48
C GLU A 994 24.90 9.17 37.63
N ALA A 995 25.28 9.76 38.76
CA ALA A 995 24.39 9.99 39.90
C ALA A 995 23.34 11.10 39.68
N VAL A 996 23.59 12.04 38.76
CA VAL A 996 22.64 13.13 38.42
C VAL A 996 21.69 12.73 37.27
N THR A 997 22.05 11.70 36.50
CA THR A 997 21.26 11.20 35.37
C THR A 997 20.27 10.10 35.76
N HIS A 998 20.45 9.48 36.94
CA HIS A 998 19.53 8.52 37.56
C HIS A 998 18.45 9.20 38.41
#